data_AF-A0A3C1SAT7-F1
#
_entry.id   AF-A0A3C1SAT7-F1
#
_cell.length_a   1.000
_cell.length_b   1.000
_cell.length_c   1.000
_cell.angle_alpha   90.00
_cell.angle_beta   90.00
_cell.angle_gamma   90.00
#
_symmetry.space_group_name_H-M   'P 1'
#
loop_
_entity.id
_entity.type
_entity.pdbx_description
1 polymer ?
#
loop_
_entity_poly.entity_id
_entity_poly.type
_entity_poly.pdbx_seq_one_letter_code
_entity_poly.pdbx_strand_id
1 'polypeptide(L)'
;MNECTNSPINPNASEECNLQGIELGRQGKMPEAAQYFQKAISLNPGNITAYSNLGVILAHYAQFDQARQCFAQAIALDPNNAVALTNDALILLLQGQFAEGWKKYEYRPCLKNGGGLKNLWNGSPVPNQVLLVIHEQGSGDTIQFIRYLPIIRELCGKLIFLCPPSLKPLMNGFPGIDVLIDNIGDGVECHASIELLSLPGIVNTAPETIPANVPYLSAPAEKAEFWKKAMATDKLNVGLAWAGNPRNAVDWKRSLHLNDFAPLIHSGIVFHSLQVGDRSEEADQPPEGMRFENPAKHIADFSDTAGIIENLDLIIAVDTAVAHLSGAMGKPLWILLPLSPDWRWMLNREDSPWYPTARLFRQSQPDNWAEVILRVAGELNQLIQNRAAELCRQAAACLRGNKPDDALKSAESAISLRPDYVDAHFIRGYMMQSSGNMTSAEESFRVVVSAKPEIAEAHFGLGVALQNQGKPEDAIESYQRALALNPKHINAYRNLGNLFAHYGQIEKARECFAQALALDPDNEVILTLDGIALLLQGNLAEGWQKYEHWQRFMNKNGFPNRWYGSAIPNQTLLVNYQGGFGDTLHFIRYLPIIRERCGKLIFVCQPELIPLINGFPGIDIVTDKSDNVKYQASVGLLSLPGILKTTLETIPADIPYLSAP
;
A
#
# COMPACT_ATOMS: atom_id res chain seq x y z
N MET A 1 -26.84 69.98 -9.57
CA MET A 1 -25.66 70.40 -10.35
C MET A 1 -24.44 69.98 -9.56
N ASN A 2 -23.87 68.83 -9.87
CA ASN A 2 -22.51 68.45 -9.49
C ASN A 2 -21.87 67.97 -10.80
N GLU A 3 -20.79 68.64 -11.18
CA GLU A 3 -20.11 68.56 -12.46
C GLU A 3 -19.51 67.17 -12.67
N CYS A 4 -20.09 66.38 -13.58
CA CYS A 4 -19.35 65.34 -14.28
C CYS A 4 -18.32 66.03 -15.18
N THR A 5 -17.08 66.12 -14.71
CA THR A 5 -15.95 66.42 -15.57
C THR A 5 -15.77 65.24 -16.54
N ASN A 6 -16.34 65.34 -17.73
CA ASN A 6 -15.94 64.51 -18.86
C ASN A 6 -14.46 64.81 -19.13
N SER A 7 -13.57 63.92 -18.68
CA SER A 7 -12.19 63.90 -19.16
C SER A 7 -12.22 63.90 -20.70
N PRO A 8 -11.45 64.76 -21.38
CA PRO A 8 -11.44 64.79 -22.83
C PRO A 8 -10.96 63.44 -23.35
N ILE A 9 -11.76 62.80 -24.22
CA ILE A 9 -11.39 61.56 -24.90
C ILE A 9 -10.09 61.81 -25.65
N ASN A 10 -9.02 61.09 -25.30
CA ASN A 10 -7.71 61.20 -25.95
C ASN A 10 -7.27 59.83 -26.48
N PRO A 11 -7.68 59.47 -27.72
CA PRO A 11 -7.47 58.14 -28.27
C PRO A 11 -5.99 57.74 -28.37
N ASN A 12 -5.11 58.70 -28.72
CA ASN A 12 -3.67 58.45 -28.85
C ASN A 12 -3.02 58.14 -27.48
N ALA A 13 -3.37 58.92 -26.45
CA ALA A 13 -2.87 58.66 -25.08
C ALA A 13 -3.43 57.35 -24.49
N SER A 14 -4.66 56.99 -24.85
CA SER A 14 -5.26 55.69 -24.50
C SER A 14 -4.46 54.53 -25.12
N GLU A 15 -4.14 54.61 -26.41
CA GLU A 15 -3.42 53.54 -27.10
C GLU A 15 -1.98 53.40 -26.58
N GLU A 16 -1.30 54.51 -26.28
CA GLU A 16 -0.01 54.48 -25.60
C GLU A 16 -0.09 53.77 -24.24
N CYS A 17 -1.11 54.07 -23.43
CA CYS A 17 -1.32 53.37 -22.15
C CYS A 17 -1.57 51.86 -22.35
N ASN A 18 -2.35 51.48 -23.36
CA ASN A 18 -2.60 50.08 -23.71
C ASN A 18 -1.29 49.35 -24.10
N LEU A 19 -0.46 49.95 -24.95
CA LEU A 19 0.84 49.38 -25.34
C LEU A 19 1.79 49.24 -24.15
N GLN A 20 1.83 50.22 -23.25
CA GLN A 20 2.61 50.12 -22.01
C GLN A 20 2.11 49.00 -21.10
N GLY A 21 0.79 48.83 -20.97
CA GLY A 21 0.19 47.72 -20.25
C GLY A 21 0.59 46.35 -20.83
N ILE A 22 0.58 46.21 -22.16
CA ILE A 22 1.01 44.98 -22.85
C ILE A 22 2.48 44.69 -22.55
N GLU A 23 3.35 45.70 -22.60
CA GLU A 23 4.78 45.53 -22.36
C GLU A 23 5.08 45.15 -20.91
N LEU A 24 4.41 45.79 -19.93
CA LEU A 24 4.49 45.39 -18.52
C LEU A 24 3.99 43.97 -18.29
N GLY A 25 2.91 43.57 -18.98
CA GLY A 25 2.40 42.21 -18.95
C GLY A 25 3.41 41.19 -19.47
N ARG A 26 4.12 41.50 -20.55
CA ARG A 26 5.23 40.65 -21.07
C ARG A 26 6.39 40.53 -20.08
N GLN A 27 6.61 41.55 -19.25
CA GLN A 27 7.61 41.55 -18.18
C GLN A 27 7.13 40.86 -16.89
N GLY A 28 5.91 40.32 -16.86
CA GLY A 28 5.32 39.67 -15.68
C GLY A 28 4.80 40.65 -14.62
N LYS A 29 4.80 41.96 -14.88
CA LYS A 29 4.31 43.01 -13.98
C LYS A 29 2.80 43.20 -14.13
N MET A 30 2.06 42.15 -13.79
CA MET A 30 0.61 42.07 -14.02
C MET A 30 -0.21 43.12 -13.24
N PRO A 31 0.09 43.43 -11.96
CA PRO A 31 -0.63 44.49 -11.24
C PRO A 31 -0.45 45.87 -11.87
N GLU A 32 0.76 46.20 -12.32
CA GLU A 32 1.07 47.46 -12.99
C GLU A 32 0.43 47.52 -14.38
N ALA A 33 0.49 46.41 -15.14
CA ALA A 33 -0.20 46.31 -16.43
C ALA A 33 -1.70 46.58 -16.31
N ALA A 34 -2.36 46.02 -15.28
CA ALA A 34 -3.78 46.27 -15.01
C ALA A 34 -4.09 47.76 -14.79
N GLN A 35 -3.24 48.49 -14.06
CA GLN A 35 -3.41 49.94 -13.86
C GLN A 35 -3.33 50.71 -15.19
N TYR A 36 -2.42 50.32 -16.08
CA TYR A 36 -2.28 50.94 -17.40
C TYR A 36 -3.49 50.65 -18.30
N PHE A 37 -4.06 49.44 -18.25
CA PHE A 37 -5.30 49.14 -18.98
C PHE A 37 -6.49 49.92 -18.42
N GLN A 38 -6.63 50.03 -17.10
CA GLN A 38 -7.66 50.87 -16.47
C GLN A 38 -7.52 52.34 -16.88
N LYS A 39 -6.29 52.85 -16.97
CA LYS A 39 -6.01 54.21 -17.45
C LYS A 39 -6.32 54.36 -18.95
N ALA A 40 -6.01 53.37 -19.78
CA ALA A 40 -6.38 53.39 -21.20
C ALA A 40 -7.91 53.47 -21.38
N ILE A 41 -8.66 52.69 -20.60
CA ILE A 41 -10.12 52.70 -20.58
C ILE A 41 -10.68 54.04 -20.09
N SER A 42 -10.08 54.67 -19.07
CA SER A 42 -10.56 55.97 -18.58
C SER A 42 -10.29 57.13 -19.55
N LEU A 43 -9.22 57.03 -20.34
CA LEU A 43 -8.88 57.99 -21.40
C LEU A 43 -9.71 57.78 -22.68
N ASN A 44 -10.14 56.54 -22.95
CA ASN A 44 -11.03 56.18 -24.04
C ASN A 44 -11.90 54.96 -23.67
N PRO A 45 -13.16 55.16 -23.26
CA PRO A 45 -14.09 54.07 -22.98
C PRO A 45 -14.43 53.17 -24.18
N GLY A 46 -14.00 53.52 -25.39
CA GLY A 46 -14.11 52.67 -26.59
C GLY A 46 -12.90 51.75 -26.83
N ASN A 47 -11.91 51.68 -25.93
CA ASN A 47 -10.72 50.85 -26.13
C ASN A 47 -10.99 49.36 -25.85
N ILE A 48 -11.41 48.64 -26.90
CA ILE A 48 -11.75 47.21 -26.86
C ILE A 48 -10.57 46.36 -26.38
N THR A 49 -9.36 46.63 -26.90
CA THR A 49 -8.14 45.88 -26.58
C THR A 49 -7.77 46.01 -25.10
N ALA A 50 -7.91 47.21 -24.52
CA ALA A 50 -7.64 47.43 -23.10
C ALA A 50 -8.63 46.69 -22.20
N TYR A 51 -9.92 46.65 -22.55
CA TYR A 51 -10.91 45.82 -21.84
C TYR A 51 -10.57 44.33 -21.90
N SER A 52 -10.24 43.82 -23.09
CA SER A 52 -9.85 42.40 -23.26
C SER A 52 -8.61 42.05 -22.44
N ASN A 53 -7.57 42.88 -22.48
CA ASN A 53 -6.33 42.63 -21.74
C ASN A 53 -6.53 42.74 -20.21
N LEU A 54 -7.30 43.74 -19.75
CA LEU A 54 -7.65 43.86 -18.34
C LEU A 54 -8.44 42.64 -17.86
N GLY A 55 -9.40 42.18 -18.66
CA GLY A 55 -10.19 40.98 -18.36
C GLY A 55 -9.32 39.73 -18.17
N VAL A 56 -8.31 39.53 -19.02
CA VAL A 56 -7.36 38.41 -18.90
C VAL A 56 -6.56 38.49 -17.60
N ILE A 57 -6.08 39.68 -17.20
CA ILE A 57 -5.35 39.85 -15.94
C ILE A 57 -6.27 39.62 -14.73
N LEU A 58 -7.49 40.16 -14.74
CA LEU A 58 -8.47 39.93 -13.67
C LEU A 58 -8.79 38.45 -13.52
N ALA A 59 -8.96 37.73 -14.63
CA ALA A 59 -9.19 36.29 -14.62
C ALA A 59 -8.01 35.52 -14.00
N HIS A 60 -6.76 35.93 -14.30
CA HIS A 60 -5.56 35.33 -13.70
C HIS A 60 -5.57 35.40 -12.17
N TYR A 61 -6.05 36.51 -11.58
CA TYR A 61 -6.20 36.68 -10.14
C TYR A 61 -7.55 36.16 -9.59
N ALA A 62 -8.23 35.29 -10.34
CA ALA A 62 -9.52 34.70 -9.98
C ALA A 62 -10.65 35.73 -9.73
N GLN A 63 -10.52 36.95 -10.27
CA GLN A 63 -11.55 37.99 -10.21
C GLN A 63 -12.52 37.84 -11.39
N PHE A 64 -13.17 36.68 -11.46
CA PHE A 64 -13.93 36.23 -12.63
C PHE A 64 -15.10 37.17 -12.99
N ASP A 65 -15.83 37.69 -12.01
CA ASP A 65 -16.96 38.57 -12.28
C ASP A 65 -16.52 39.89 -12.92
N GLN A 66 -15.42 40.47 -12.43
CA GLN A 66 -14.85 41.70 -13.00
C GLN A 66 -14.23 41.45 -14.38
N ALA A 67 -13.59 40.29 -14.56
CA ALA A 67 -13.08 39.87 -15.86
C ALA A 67 -14.21 39.77 -16.90
N ARG A 68 -15.31 39.10 -16.55
CA ARG A 68 -16.50 39.00 -17.41
C ARG A 68 -17.14 40.36 -17.70
N GLN A 69 -17.16 41.29 -16.75
CA GLN A 69 -17.60 42.65 -17.01
C GLN A 69 -16.73 43.34 -18.07
N CYS A 70 -15.41 43.18 -18.01
CA CYS A 70 -14.50 43.71 -19.02
C CYS A 70 -14.77 43.09 -20.40
N PHE A 71 -14.90 41.76 -20.47
CA PHE A 71 -15.23 41.09 -21.74
C PHE A 71 -16.60 41.49 -22.28
N ALA A 72 -17.61 41.66 -21.42
CA ALA A 72 -18.92 42.14 -21.82
C ALA A 72 -18.87 43.56 -22.42
N GLN A 73 -18.03 44.46 -21.87
CA GLN A 73 -17.81 45.78 -22.48
C GLN A 73 -17.12 45.67 -23.84
N ALA A 74 -16.09 44.84 -23.97
CA ALA A 74 -15.42 44.59 -25.25
C ALA A 74 -16.40 44.03 -26.31
N ILE A 75 -17.27 43.10 -25.93
CA ILE A 75 -18.30 42.50 -26.80
C ILE A 75 -19.40 43.51 -27.16
N ALA A 76 -19.78 44.40 -26.24
CA ALA A 76 -20.76 45.45 -26.52
C ALA A 76 -20.24 46.46 -27.56
N LEU A 77 -18.93 46.73 -27.54
CA LEU A 77 -18.27 47.61 -28.51
C LEU A 77 -18.00 46.91 -29.86
N ASP A 78 -17.67 45.61 -29.83
CA ASP A 78 -17.48 44.76 -31.01
C ASP A 78 -18.08 43.36 -30.77
N PRO A 79 -19.31 43.10 -31.27
CA PRO A 79 -20.00 41.82 -31.08
C PRO A 79 -19.29 40.60 -31.66
N ASN A 80 -18.29 40.79 -32.53
CA ASN A 80 -17.50 39.72 -33.14
C ASN A 80 -16.07 39.65 -32.57
N ASN A 81 -15.81 40.30 -31.43
CA ASN A 81 -14.49 40.30 -30.82
C ASN A 81 -14.11 38.89 -30.33
N ALA A 82 -13.39 38.13 -31.16
CA ALA A 82 -13.06 36.73 -30.89
C ALA A 82 -12.24 36.56 -29.61
N VAL A 83 -11.39 37.53 -29.26
CA VAL A 83 -10.58 37.50 -28.02
C VAL A 83 -11.48 37.58 -26.79
N ALA A 84 -12.37 38.56 -26.73
CA ALA A 84 -13.28 38.73 -25.60
C ALA A 84 -14.28 37.57 -25.50
N LEU A 85 -14.86 37.13 -26.63
CA LEU A 85 -15.80 36.00 -26.67
C LEU A 85 -15.15 34.70 -26.20
N THR A 86 -13.95 34.39 -26.69
CA THR A 86 -13.24 33.17 -26.28
C THR A 86 -12.87 33.21 -24.81
N ASN A 87 -12.35 34.32 -24.29
CA ASN A 87 -12.00 34.40 -22.86
C ASN A 87 -13.24 34.38 -21.95
N ASP A 88 -14.34 35.03 -22.34
CA ASP A 88 -15.61 34.93 -21.61
C ASP A 88 -16.13 33.48 -21.62
N ALA A 89 -16.00 32.78 -22.75
CA ALA A 89 -16.32 31.36 -22.86
C ALA A 89 -15.53 30.50 -21.87
N LEU A 90 -14.22 30.73 -21.74
CA LEU A 90 -13.38 29.99 -20.79
C LEU A 90 -13.85 30.18 -19.35
N ILE A 91 -14.25 31.41 -18.96
CA ILE A 91 -14.79 31.67 -17.62
C ILE A 91 -16.15 31.00 -17.43
N LEU A 92 -17.04 31.08 -18.44
CA LEU A 92 -18.34 30.40 -18.42
C LEU A 92 -18.17 28.89 -18.21
N LEU A 93 -17.27 28.26 -18.97
CA LEU A 93 -16.95 26.85 -18.85
C LEU A 93 -16.36 26.53 -17.47
N LEU A 94 -15.43 27.36 -16.98
CA LEU A 94 -14.82 27.21 -15.65
C LEU A 94 -15.86 27.28 -14.52
N GLN A 95 -16.92 28.08 -14.71
CA GLN A 95 -18.05 28.21 -13.79
C GLN A 95 -19.14 27.15 -13.99
N GLY A 96 -18.97 26.20 -14.92
CA GLY A 96 -19.95 25.16 -15.23
C GLY A 96 -21.11 25.59 -16.14
N GLN A 97 -21.08 26.81 -16.68
CA GLN A 97 -22.10 27.36 -17.58
C GLN A 97 -21.86 26.90 -19.03
N PHE A 98 -21.92 25.58 -19.26
CA PHE A 98 -21.47 24.96 -20.50
C PHE A 98 -22.26 25.39 -21.74
N ALA A 99 -23.59 25.50 -21.64
CA ALA A 99 -24.44 25.82 -22.79
C ALA A 99 -24.12 27.19 -23.43
N GLU A 100 -23.79 28.20 -22.63
CA GLU A 100 -23.35 29.50 -23.14
C GLU A 100 -21.85 29.49 -23.47
N GLY A 101 -21.05 28.83 -22.63
CA GLY A 101 -19.61 28.67 -22.82
C GLY A 101 -19.27 28.10 -24.19
N TRP A 102 -19.87 26.97 -24.58
CA TRP A 102 -19.61 26.35 -25.87
C TRP A 102 -19.93 27.26 -27.06
N LYS A 103 -21.05 27.98 -27.01
CA LYS A 103 -21.45 28.91 -28.09
C LYS A 103 -20.40 29.98 -28.32
N LYS A 104 -19.88 30.57 -27.25
CA LYS A 104 -18.84 31.61 -27.33
C LYS A 104 -17.46 31.02 -27.65
N TYR A 105 -17.21 29.77 -27.25
CA TYR A 105 -15.94 29.10 -27.50
C TYR A 105 -15.67 28.82 -28.99
N GLU A 106 -16.72 28.72 -29.81
CA GLU A 106 -16.62 28.59 -31.28
C GLU A 106 -16.01 29.81 -31.99
N TYR A 107 -15.73 30.92 -31.29
CA TYR A 107 -15.00 32.06 -31.85
C TYR A 107 -13.47 31.88 -31.80
N ARG A 108 -12.96 30.90 -31.05
CA ARG A 108 -11.53 30.60 -30.93
C ARG A 108 -10.82 30.32 -32.27
N PRO A 109 -11.40 29.63 -33.26
CA PRO A 109 -10.75 29.44 -34.56
C PRO A 109 -10.42 30.77 -35.26
N CYS A 110 -11.18 31.83 -35.00
CA CYS A 110 -10.91 33.18 -35.53
C CYS A 110 -9.62 33.81 -34.99
N LEU A 111 -9.03 33.23 -33.93
CA LEU A 111 -7.75 33.68 -33.35
C LEU A 111 -6.52 33.09 -34.05
N LYS A 112 -6.70 32.13 -34.97
CA LYS A 112 -5.60 31.47 -35.68
C LYS A 112 -5.20 32.26 -36.93
N ASN A 113 -3.89 32.35 -37.18
CA ASN A 113 -3.35 32.87 -38.43
C ASN A 113 -3.24 31.74 -39.45
N GLY A 114 -3.98 31.85 -40.57
CA GLY A 114 -4.02 30.82 -41.63
C GLY A 114 -5.43 30.25 -41.79
N GLY A 115 -5.97 30.31 -43.01
CA GLY A 115 -7.39 30.09 -43.32
C GLY A 115 -8.04 28.90 -42.62
N GLY A 116 -9.27 29.10 -42.15
CA GLY A 116 -10.04 28.09 -41.43
C GLY A 116 -10.35 26.85 -42.25
N LEU A 117 -10.83 25.81 -41.55
CA LEU A 117 -11.28 24.58 -42.17
C LEU A 117 -12.36 24.85 -43.22
N LYS A 118 -12.32 24.09 -44.32
CA LYS A 118 -13.35 24.11 -45.36
C LYS A 118 -14.43 23.10 -45.02
N ASN A 119 -15.67 23.38 -45.43
CA ASN A 119 -16.82 22.50 -45.24
C ASN A 119 -17.03 22.10 -43.77
N LEU A 120 -17.18 23.10 -42.90
CA LEU A 120 -17.39 22.88 -41.47
C LEU A 120 -18.64 22.03 -41.21
N TRP A 121 -18.46 20.93 -40.49
CA TRP A 121 -19.56 20.09 -40.03
C TRP A 121 -20.26 20.75 -38.84
N ASN A 122 -21.60 20.74 -38.85
CA ASN A 122 -22.44 21.42 -37.86
C ASN A 122 -23.13 20.46 -36.87
N GLY A 123 -22.75 19.18 -36.85
CA GLY A 123 -23.36 18.16 -35.99
C GLY A 123 -24.52 17.37 -36.60
N SER A 124 -25.00 17.76 -37.78
CA SER A 124 -26.08 17.03 -38.47
C SER A 124 -25.63 15.63 -38.94
N PRO A 125 -26.52 14.62 -38.94
CA PRO A 125 -26.18 13.29 -39.45
C PRO A 125 -25.75 13.31 -40.93
N VAL A 126 -24.61 12.71 -41.22
CA VAL A 126 -23.98 12.57 -42.54
C VAL A 126 -23.58 11.11 -42.83
N PRO A 127 -24.54 10.16 -42.82
CA PRO A 127 -24.27 8.71 -42.77
C PRO A 127 -23.55 8.13 -44.01
N ASN A 128 -23.48 8.87 -45.11
CA ASN A 128 -22.78 8.46 -46.34
C ASN A 128 -21.53 9.30 -46.63
N GLN A 129 -21.15 10.18 -45.70
CA GLN A 129 -20.05 11.11 -45.89
C GLN A 129 -18.84 10.73 -45.04
N VAL A 130 -17.68 11.19 -45.50
CA VAL A 130 -16.41 11.12 -44.78
C VAL A 130 -16.25 12.40 -43.96
N LEU A 131 -16.22 12.26 -42.64
CA LEU A 131 -15.98 13.32 -41.68
C LEU A 131 -14.50 13.31 -41.28
N LEU A 132 -13.83 14.45 -41.45
CA LEU A 132 -12.46 14.67 -40.97
C LEU A 132 -12.50 15.41 -39.64
N VAL A 133 -12.03 14.76 -38.57
CA VAL A 133 -11.83 15.39 -37.26
C VAL A 133 -10.35 15.70 -37.10
N ILE A 134 -10.05 16.94 -36.73
CA ILE A 134 -8.68 17.43 -36.64
C ILE A 134 -8.35 17.71 -35.18
N HIS A 135 -7.26 17.11 -34.70
CA HIS A 135 -6.71 17.48 -33.40
C HIS A 135 -6.44 18.98 -33.33
N GLU A 136 -6.53 19.54 -32.14
CA GLU A 136 -6.29 20.96 -31.93
C GLU A 136 -5.54 21.16 -30.61
N GLN A 137 -4.75 22.23 -30.53
CA GLN A 137 -3.99 22.61 -29.35
C GLN A 137 -2.95 21.54 -28.94
N GLY A 138 -2.95 21.10 -27.67
CA GLY A 138 -1.94 20.22 -27.13
C GLY A 138 -2.34 18.75 -27.08
N SER A 139 -1.37 17.90 -26.72
CA SER A 139 -1.61 16.45 -26.56
C SER A 139 -2.65 16.14 -25.47
N GLY A 140 -2.68 16.92 -24.38
CA GLY A 140 -3.67 16.77 -23.31
C GLY A 140 -5.10 16.97 -23.78
N ASP A 141 -5.32 18.00 -24.60
CA ASP A 141 -6.61 18.27 -25.23
C ASP A 141 -7.05 17.13 -26.14
N THR A 142 -6.11 16.64 -26.96
CA THR A 142 -6.36 15.50 -27.84
C THR A 142 -6.78 14.27 -27.02
N ILE A 143 -6.02 13.92 -25.98
CA ILE A 143 -6.32 12.79 -25.08
C ILE A 143 -7.67 12.96 -24.41
N GLN A 144 -8.03 14.17 -23.97
CA GLN A 144 -9.30 14.39 -23.32
C GLN A 144 -10.47 14.25 -24.29
N PHE A 145 -10.42 14.91 -25.45
CA PHE A 145 -11.59 15.05 -26.32
C PHE A 145 -11.78 13.92 -27.34
N ILE A 146 -10.81 13.02 -27.53
CA ILE A 146 -11.02 11.83 -28.36
C ILE A 146 -12.20 10.96 -27.86
N ARG A 147 -12.60 11.09 -26.60
CA ARG A 147 -13.76 10.41 -26.01
C ARG A 147 -15.10 10.70 -26.71
N TYR A 148 -15.16 11.76 -27.51
CA TYR A 148 -16.35 12.10 -28.31
C TYR A 148 -16.38 11.39 -29.67
N LEU A 149 -15.25 10.85 -30.15
CA LEU A 149 -15.18 10.20 -31.46
C LEU A 149 -16.12 8.99 -31.59
N PRO A 150 -16.27 8.09 -30.58
CA PRO A 150 -17.26 7.02 -30.65
C PRO A 150 -18.69 7.54 -30.82
N ILE A 151 -19.03 8.66 -30.19
CA ILE A 151 -20.37 9.26 -30.23
C ILE A 151 -20.66 9.80 -31.64
N ILE A 152 -19.74 10.59 -32.20
CA ILE A 152 -19.94 11.19 -33.52
C ILE A 152 -19.70 10.20 -34.67
N ARG A 153 -19.03 9.08 -34.42
CA ARG A 153 -18.86 8.00 -35.39
C ARG A 153 -20.22 7.47 -35.88
N GLU A 154 -21.22 7.42 -35.00
CA GLU A 154 -22.59 7.00 -35.34
C GLU A 154 -23.29 7.97 -36.30
N LEU A 155 -22.81 9.21 -36.40
CA LEU A 155 -23.39 10.26 -37.23
C LEU A 155 -22.78 10.35 -38.63
N CYS A 156 -21.71 9.62 -38.93
CA CYS A 156 -21.03 9.68 -40.23
C CYS A 156 -20.82 8.30 -40.85
N GLY A 157 -20.62 8.25 -42.17
CA GLY A 157 -20.31 6.99 -42.86
C GLY A 157 -18.91 6.50 -42.54
N LYS A 158 -17.95 7.44 -42.52
CA LYS A 158 -16.54 7.20 -42.22
C LYS A 158 -15.95 8.38 -41.45
N LEU A 159 -15.22 8.09 -40.36
CA LEU A 159 -14.50 9.05 -39.55
C LEU A 159 -12.99 8.90 -39.78
N ILE A 160 -12.36 9.98 -40.25
CA ILE A 160 -10.91 10.13 -40.32
C ILE A 160 -10.48 11.04 -39.17
N PHE A 161 -9.55 10.58 -38.34
CA PHE A 161 -8.96 11.41 -37.31
C PHE A 161 -7.52 11.77 -37.65
N LEU A 162 -7.26 13.08 -37.77
CA LEU A 162 -5.91 13.61 -37.81
C LEU A 162 -5.43 13.80 -36.38
N CYS A 163 -4.50 12.95 -35.95
CA CYS A 163 -3.92 12.92 -34.60
C CYS A 163 -2.48 13.50 -34.59
N PRO A 164 -2.00 14.00 -33.45
CA PRO A 164 -0.59 14.35 -33.32
C PRO A 164 0.31 13.12 -33.46
N PRO A 165 1.47 13.21 -34.15
CA PRO A 165 2.37 12.07 -34.36
C PRO A 165 2.76 11.34 -33.06
N SER A 166 3.00 12.07 -31.97
CA SER A 166 3.38 11.51 -30.67
C SER A 166 2.27 10.66 -30.00
N LEU A 167 1.02 10.81 -30.43
CA LEU A 167 -0.13 10.09 -29.88
C LEU A 167 -0.61 8.95 -30.78
N LYS A 168 -0.18 8.92 -32.05
CA LYS A 168 -0.60 7.91 -33.02
C LYS A 168 -0.39 6.46 -32.53
N PRO A 169 0.75 6.09 -31.92
CA PRO A 169 0.95 4.72 -31.43
C PRO A 169 -0.05 4.33 -30.34
N LEU A 170 -0.39 5.26 -29.44
CA LEU A 170 -1.34 5.03 -28.34
C LEU A 170 -2.80 4.99 -28.83
N MET A 171 -3.14 5.77 -29.85
CA MET A 171 -4.50 5.88 -30.37
C MET A 171 -4.83 4.84 -31.46
N ASN A 172 -3.87 4.00 -31.83
CA ASN A 172 -4.08 2.96 -32.81
C ASN A 172 -5.16 1.97 -32.34
N GLY A 173 -6.21 1.78 -33.15
CA GLY A 173 -7.34 0.92 -32.80
C GLY A 173 -8.34 1.53 -31.81
N PHE A 174 -8.27 2.85 -31.54
CA PHE A 174 -9.24 3.52 -30.68
C PHE A 174 -10.67 3.45 -31.25
N PRO A 175 -11.69 3.09 -30.44
CA PRO A 175 -13.07 3.01 -30.90
C PRO A 175 -13.58 4.32 -31.51
N GLY A 176 -14.29 4.24 -32.63
CA GLY A 176 -14.85 5.41 -33.32
C GLY A 176 -13.94 6.03 -34.38
N ILE A 177 -12.72 5.54 -34.56
CA ILE A 177 -11.81 5.99 -35.64
C ILE A 177 -11.73 4.90 -36.72
N ASP A 178 -12.17 5.20 -37.95
CA ASP A 178 -12.00 4.27 -39.07
C ASP A 178 -10.62 4.41 -39.72
N VAL A 179 -10.08 5.64 -39.78
CA VAL A 179 -8.75 5.92 -40.32
C VAL A 179 -8.03 6.91 -39.43
N LEU A 180 -6.87 6.50 -38.91
CA LEU A 180 -5.98 7.33 -38.11
C LEU A 180 -4.81 7.84 -38.97
N ILE A 181 -4.67 9.15 -39.08
CA ILE A 181 -3.57 9.81 -39.81
C ILE A 181 -2.85 10.81 -38.91
N ASP A 182 -1.60 11.13 -39.22
CA ASP A 182 -0.77 12.16 -38.57
C ASP A 182 -0.36 13.30 -39.52
N ASN A 183 -0.76 13.20 -40.78
CA ASN A 183 -0.63 14.23 -41.79
C ASN A 183 -1.80 14.14 -42.78
N ILE A 184 -2.34 15.28 -43.19
CA ILE A 184 -3.41 15.37 -44.18
C ILE A 184 -2.91 14.93 -45.57
N GLY A 185 -1.64 15.20 -45.92
CA GLY A 185 -1.10 14.94 -47.26
C GLY A 185 -1.96 15.54 -48.40
N ASP A 186 -1.69 15.15 -49.65
CA ASP A 186 -2.45 15.66 -50.82
C ASP A 186 -3.68 14.80 -51.19
N GLY A 187 -4.01 13.77 -50.40
CA GLY A 187 -4.97 12.71 -50.79
C GLY A 187 -6.12 12.44 -49.82
N VAL A 188 -6.29 13.21 -48.74
CA VAL A 188 -7.40 13.01 -47.80
C VAL A 188 -8.65 13.71 -48.34
N GLU A 189 -9.48 12.94 -49.03
CA GLU A 189 -10.81 13.37 -49.45
C GLU A 189 -11.80 13.27 -48.28
N CYS A 190 -12.34 14.43 -47.86
CA CYS A 190 -13.40 14.51 -46.86
C CYS A 190 -14.54 15.41 -47.37
N HIS A 191 -15.76 15.12 -46.91
CA HIS A 191 -16.96 15.87 -47.29
C HIS A 191 -17.24 17.00 -46.30
N ALA A 192 -16.95 16.76 -45.02
CA ALA A 192 -17.07 17.73 -43.96
C ALA A 192 -15.91 17.61 -42.97
N SER A 193 -15.58 18.69 -42.26
CA SER A 193 -14.50 18.71 -41.28
C SER A 193 -14.86 19.45 -40.00
N ILE A 194 -14.21 19.11 -38.88
CA ILE A 194 -14.41 19.76 -37.59
C ILE A 194 -13.15 19.72 -36.73
N GLU A 195 -12.95 20.75 -35.92
CA GLU A 195 -11.92 20.76 -34.88
C GLU A 195 -12.38 19.96 -33.67
N LEU A 196 -11.48 19.13 -33.11
CA LEU A 196 -11.80 18.23 -32.01
C LEU A 196 -12.43 18.93 -30.80
N LEU A 197 -12.04 20.18 -30.53
CA LEU A 197 -12.50 20.93 -29.35
C LEU A 197 -13.88 21.58 -29.55
N SER A 198 -14.44 21.53 -30.75
CA SER A 198 -15.83 21.93 -31.03
C SER A 198 -16.83 20.79 -30.75
N LEU A 199 -16.36 19.54 -30.62
CA LEU A 199 -17.24 18.38 -30.41
C LEU A 199 -18.12 18.47 -29.16
N PRO A 200 -17.64 18.91 -27.97
CA PRO A 200 -18.49 19.03 -26.79
C PRO A 200 -19.68 19.98 -27.00
N GLY A 201 -19.47 21.07 -27.75
CA GLY A 201 -20.53 22.01 -28.11
C GLY A 201 -21.53 21.38 -29.06
N ILE A 202 -21.06 20.66 -30.08
CA ILE A 202 -21.92 19.95 -31.06
C ILE A 202 -22.82 18.92 -30.39
N VAL A 203 -22.30 18.14 -29.45
CA VAL A 203 -23.10 17.12 -28.74
C VAL A 203 -23.84 17.68 -27.52
N ASN A 204 -23.82 19.00 -27.30
CA ASN A 204 -24.45 19.69 -26.18
C ASN A 204 -24.03 19.15 -24.80
N THR A 205 -22.73 18.94 -24.61
CA THR A 205 -22.18 18.51 -23.32
C THR A 205 -22.52 19.52 -22.23
N ALA A 206 -23.10 19.01 -21.14
CA ALA A 206 -23.30 19.67 -19.86
C ALA A 206 -22.47 18.95 -18.79
N PRO A 207 -22.25 19.52 -17.60
CA PRO A 207 -21.49 18.86 -16.53
C PRO A 207 -21.96 17.44 -16.21
N GLU A 208 -23.26 17.18 -16.32
CA GLU A 208 -23.89 15.88 -16.02
C GLU A 208 -23.85 14.90 -17.22
N THR A 209 -23.56 15.39 -18.43
CA THR A 209 -23.53 14.58 -19.65
C THR A 209 -22.11 14.41 -20.23
N ILE A 210 -21.08 14.80 -19.48
CA ILE A 210 -19.70 14.50 -19.83
C ILE A 210 -19.54 12.96 -19.95
N PRO A 211 -19.01 12.44 -21.06
CA PRO A 211 -18.68 11.02 -21.19
C PRO A 211 -17.47 10.70 -20.30
N ALA A 212 -17.75 10.46 -19.01
CA ALA A 212 -16.74 10.29 -17.96
C ALA A 212 -16.32 8.83 -17.74
N ASN A 213 -16.81 7.89 -18.55
CA ASN A 213 -16.45 6.48 -18.45
C ASN A 213 -14.96 6.29 -18.74
N VAL A 214 -14.25 5.69 -17.78
CA VAL A 214 -12.83 5.36 -17.84
C VAL A 214 -12.62 3.89 -17.45
N PRO A 215 -11.58 3.21 -17.98
CA PRO A 215 -10.65 3.71 -18.98
C PRO A 215 -11.26 3.81 -20.38
N TYR A 216 -10.86 4.82 -21.14
CA TYR A 216 -11.06 4.87 -22.60
C TYR A 216 -9.74 4.82 -23.38
N LEU A 217 -8.60 4.92 -22.70
CA LEU A 217 -7.28 4.62 -23.25
C LEU A 217 -6.60 3.58 -22.34
N SER A 218 -5.74 2.75 -22.94
CA SER A 218 -4.95 1.76 -22.23
C SER A 218 -3.55 1.69 -22.84
N ALA A 219 -2.57 1.29 -22.03
CA ALA A 219 -1.23 1.02 -22.54
C ALA A 219 -1.24 -0.19 -23.50
N PRO A 220 -0.42 -0.20 -24.57
CA PRO A 220 -0.18 -1.42 -25.32
C PRO A 220 0.38 -2.51 -24.40
N ALA A 221 -0.10 -3.75 -24.56
CA ALA A 221 0.22 -4.85 -23.66
C ALA A 221 1.73 -5.09 -23.51
N GLU A 222 2.48 -4.99 -24.62
CA GLU A 222 3.93 -5.13 -24.63
C GLU A 222 4.64 -4.06 -23.78
N LYS A 223 4.15 -2.81 -23.82
CA LYS A 223 4.70 -1.70 -23.02
C LYS A 223 4.38 -1.88 -21.55
N ALA A 224 3.14 -2.28 -21.23
CA ALA A 224 2.72 -2.55 -19.86
C ALA A 224 3.56 -3.68 -19.22
N GLU A 225 3.79 -4.78 -19.92
CA GLU A 225 4.60 -5.90 -19.43
C GLU A 225 6.08 -5.55 -19.25
N PHE A 226 6.65 -4.77 -20.18
CA PHE A 226 8.02 -4.30 -20.07
C PHE A 226 8.22 -3.49 -18.78
N TRP A 227 7.37 -2.48 -18.56
CA TRP A 227 7.48 -1.60 -17.40
C TRP A 227 7.12 -2.28 -16.08
N LYS A 228 6.22 -3.26 -16.09
CA LYS A 228 5.92 -4.09 -14.92
C LYS A 228 7.15 -4.78 -14.34
N LYS A 229 8.03 -5.28 -15.21
CA LYS A 229 9.29 -5.91 -14.81
C LYS A 229 10.32 -4.88 -14.37
N ALA A 230 10.41 -3.76 -15.09
CA ALA A 230 11.39 -2.71 -14.81
C ALA A 230 11.13 -1.98 -13.49
N MET A 231 9.87 -1.83 -13.07
CA MET A 231 9.44 -1.04 -11.91
C MET A 231 8.97 -1.91 -10.73
N ALA A 232 9.40 -3.17 -10.68
CA ALA A 232 8.96 -4.10 -9.65
C ALA A 232 9.47 -3.68 -8.26
N THR A 233 8.55 -3.43 -7.33
CA THR A 233 8.85 -3.12 -5.94
C THR A 233 7.74 -3.62 -5.01
N ASP A 234 8.09 -3.81 -3.75
CA ASP A 234 7.21 -4.05 -2.60
C ASP A 234 6.68 -2.75 -1.96
N LYS A 235 7.10 -1.59 -2.47
CA LYS A 235 6.68 -0.25 -2.03
C LYS A 235 5.60 0.33 -2.95
N LEU A 236 5.11 1.53 -2.61
CA LEU A 236 4.18 2.26 -3.47
C LEU A 236 4.93 2.91 -4.64
N ASN A 237 4.50 2.66 -5.87
CA ASN A 237 5.02 3.32 -7.07
C ASN A 237 4.21 4.60 -7.35
N VAL A 238 4.84 5.78 -7.23
CA VAL A 238 4.18 7.08 -7.42
C VAL A 238 4.82 7.85 -8.58
N GLY A 239 4.05 8.19 -9.60
CA GLY A 239 4.55 8.99 -10.74
C GLY A 239 4.42 10.49 -10.51
N LEU A 240 5.45 11.26 -10.88
CA LEU A 240 5.44 12.73 -10.81
C LEU A 240 5.58 13.39 -12.19
N ALA A 241 4.73 14.38 -12.46
CA ALA A 241 4.89 15.32 -13.58
C ALA A 241 4.68 16.76 -13.06
N TRP A 242 5.77 17.50 -12.88
CA TRP A 242 5.75 18.78 -12.15
C TRP A 242 5.64 20.01 -13.05
N ALA A 243 5.81 19.86 -14.36
CA ALA A 243 5.84 20.99 -15.27
C ALA A 243 5.24 20.70 -16.64
N GLY A 244 4.66 21.74 -17.24
CA GLY A 244 4.23 21.70 -18.62
C GLY A 244 5.34 22.09 -19.61
N ASN A 245 4.90 22.55 -20.79
CA ASN A 245 5.81 22.98 -21.86
C ASN A 245 6.27 24.42 -21.57
N PRO A 246 7.56 24.68 -21.34
CA PRO A 246 8.08 26.02 -21.03
C PRO A 246 7.88 27.03 -22.17
N ARG A 247 7.61 26.56 -23.40
CA ARG A 247 7.28 27.42 -24.55
C ARG A 247 5.85 27.96 -24.49
N ASN A 248 5.01 27.47 -23.59
CA ASN A 248 3.67 28.02 -23.35
C ASN A 248 3.79 29.26 -22.45
N ALA A 249 3.27 30.40 -22.90
CA ALA A 249 3.38 31.69 -22.21
C ALA A 249 2.78 31.70 -20.78
N VAL A 250 1.88 30.77 -20.47
CA VAL A 250 1.25 30.64 -19.14
C VAL A 250 1.77 29.44 -18.35
N ASP A 251 2.87 28.80 -18.75
CA ASP A 251 3.40 27.62 -18.06
C ASP A 251 3.87 27.93 -16.63
N TRP A 252 4.50 29.09 -16.45
CA TRP A 252 5.05 29.54 -15.18
C TRP A 252 4.03 29.53 -14.03
N LYS A 253 2.74 29.74 -14.31
CA LYS A 253 1.69 29.80 -13.29
C LYS A 253 1.29 28.42 -12.75
N ARG A 254 1.54 27.35 -13.51
CA ARG A 254 1.02 26.00 -13.25
C ARG A 254 2.11 24.95 -13.05
N SER A 255 3.37 25.34 -13.18
CA SER A 255 4.52 24.43 -13.09
C SER A 255 5.29 24.68 -11.79
N LEU A 256 5.75 23.61 -11.15
CA LEU A 256 6.61 23.61 -9.95
C LEU A 256 8.04 23.21 -10.34
N HIS A 257 9.00 23.25 -9.42
CA HIS A 257 10.28 22.54 -9.51
C HIS A 257 10.21 21.19 -8.82
N LEU A 258 11.00 20.20 -9.27
CA LEU A 258 11.05 18.90 -8.60
C LEU A 258 11.45 19.03 -7.12
N ASN A 259 12.30 20.01 -6.79
CA ASN A 259 12.70 20.29 -5.41
C ASN A 259 11.55 20.73 -4.50
N ASP A 260 10.46 21.28 -5.04
CA ASP A 260 9.29 21.65 -4.25
C ASP A 260 8.57 20.42 -3.66
N PHE A 261 8.81 19.23 -4.21
CA PHE A 261 8.22 17.96 -3.75
C PHE A 261 8.98 17.31 -2.59
N ALA A 262 10.03 17.95 -2.04
CA ALA A 262 10.76 17.44 -0.88
C ALA A 262 9.87 17.03 0.32
N PRO A 263 8.76 17.72 0.64
CA PRO A 263 7.85 17.28 1.70
C PRO A 263 7.16 15.93 1.46
N LEU A 264 7.20 15.38 0.24
CA LEU A 264 6.63 14.06 -0.10
C LEU A 264 7.57 12.89 0.21
N ILE A 265 8.82 13.14 0.62
CA ILE A 265 9.80 12.09 0.90
C ILE A 265 9.25 11.12 1.95
N HIS A 266 9.17 9.84 1.58
CA HIS A 266 8.70 8.78 2.46
C HIS A 266 9.39 7.46 2.12
N SER A 267 9.80 6.70 3.14
CA SER A 267 10.56 5.46 2.96
C SER A 267 9.78 4.35 2.23
N GLY A 268 8.46 4.38 2.34
CA GLY A 268 7.51 3.44 1.71
C GLY A 268 7.16 3.73 0.24
N ILE A 269 7.84 4.67 -0.41
CA ILE A 269 7.54 5.09 -1.79
C ILE A 269 8.78 4.94 -2.69
N VAL A 270 8.55 4.56 -3.93
CA VAL A 270 9.46 4.78 -5.06
C VAL A 270 8.78 5.77 -6.00
N PHE A 271 9.39 6.94 -6.17
CA PHE A 271 8.90 7.94 -7.10
C PHE A 271 9.44 7.71 -8.50
N HIS A 272 8.62 7.98 -9.52
CA HIS A 272 8.97 7.78 -10.92
C HIS A 272 8.73 9.07 -11.70
N SER A 273 9.74 9.54 -12.43
CA SER A 273 9.55 10.67 -13.34
C SER A 273 8.64 10.29 -14.50
N LEU A 274 7.60 11.09 -14.72
CA LEU A 274 6.80 11.15 -15.94
C LEU A 274 7.09 12.43 -16.74
N GLN A 275 8.05 13.24 -16.30
CA GLN A 275 8.38 14.52 -16.93
C GLN A 275 9.22 14.32 -18.18
N VAL A 276 8.79 14.93 -19.28
CA VAL A 276 9.50 14.97 -20.56
C VAL A 276 9.83 16.41 -20.96
N GLY A 277 10.77 16.58 -21.89
CA GLY A 277 11.25 17.88 -22.37
C GLY A 277 12.34 18.47 -21.48
N ASP A 278 12.70 19.74 -21.70
CA ASP A 278 13.86 20.39 -21.07
C ASP A 278 13.89 20.27 -19.53
N ARG A 279 12.72 20.23 -18.89
CA ARG A 279 12.59 20.11 -17.43
C ARG A 279 12.78 18.70 -16.87
N SER A 280 12.90 17.68 -17.73
CA SER A 280 13.19 16.31 -17.28
C SER A 280 14.59 16.16 -16.67
N GLU A 281 15.51 17.09 -16.94
CA GLU A 281 16.85 17.11 -16.35
C GLU A 281 16.82 17.27 -14.82
N GLU A 282 15.77 17.90 -14.26
CA GLU A 282 15.61 18.01 -12.80
C GLU A 282 15.54 16.64 -12.11
N ALA A 283 15.06 15.60 -12.81
CA ALA A 283 15.03 14.22 -12.31
C ALA A 283 16.41 13.60 -12.07
N ASP A 284 17.47 14.19 -12.61
CA ASP A 284 18.85 13.71 -12.37
C ASP A 284 19.40 14.19 -11.02
N GLN A 285 18.74 15.17 -10.39
CA GLN A 285 19.06 15.71 -9.08
C GLN A 285 17.79 15.84 -8.24
N PRO A 286 17.15 14.71 -7.85
CA PRO A 286 15.96 14.74 -7.01
C PRO A 286 16.30 15.27 -5.60
N PRO A 287 15.28 15.69 -4.82
CA PRO A 287 15.45 16.08 -3.42
C PRO A 287 16.27 15.06 -2.63
N GLU A 288 17.16 15.53 -1.76
CA GLU A 288 17.97 14.66 -0.91
C GLU A 288 17.09 13.74 -0.06
N GLY A 289 17.32 12.42 -0.15
CA GLY A 289 16.51 11.41 0.55
C GLY A 289 15.29 10.89 -0.22
N MET A 290 14.94 11.49 -1.37
CA MET A 290 13.87 10.99 -2.22
C MET A 290 14.34 9.77 -3.04
N ARG A 291 13.73 8.61 -2.82
CA ARG A 291 13.93 7.44 -3.69
C ARG A 291 13.21 7.68 -5.02
N PHE A 292 13.96 8.02 -6.06
CA PHE A 292 13.44 8.52 -7.32
C PHE A 292 14.08 7.80 -8.51
N GLU A 293 13.25 7.30 -9.43
CA GLU A 293 13.65 6.64 -10.67
C GLU A 293 13.21 7.50 -11.87
N ASN A 294 14.03 7.54 -12.93
CA ASN A 294 13.76 8.38 -14.10
C ASN A 294 13.51 7.53 -15.37
N PRO A 295 12.38 6.79 -15.44
CA PRO A 295 12.03 6.01 -16.63
C PRO A 295 11.71 6.92 -17.84
N ALA A 296 11.43 8.21 -17.62
CA ALA A 296 11.14 9.16 -18.68
C ALA A 296 12.27 9.32 -19.71
N LYS A 297 13.52 9.01 -19.36
CA LYS A 297 14.66 8.95 -20.30
C LYS A 297 14.47 7.93 -21.43
N HIS A 298 13.55 6.99 -21.28
CA HIS A 298 13.26 5.93 -22.25
C HIS A 298 11.90 6.10 -22.93
N ILE A 299 11.21 7.24 -22.75
CA ILE A 299 9.94 7.53 -23.41
C ILE A 299 10.23 7.97 -24.85
N ALA A 300 9.78 7.19 -25.83
CA ALA A 300 9.77 7.60 -27.24
C ALA A 300 8.49 8.37 -27.59
N ASP A 301 7.35 7.91 -27.06
CA ASP A 301 6.03 8.48 -27.32
C ASP A 301 5.04 8.18 -26.17
N PHE A 302 3.79 8.62 -26.30
CA PHE A 302 2.80 8.47 -25.23
C PHE A 302 2.41 7.00 -24.93
N SER A 303 2.73 6.04 -25.79
CA SER A 303 2.54 4.61 -25.48
C SER A 303 3.52 4.12 -24.41
N ASP A 304 4.75 4.66 -24.37
CA ASP A 304 5.69 4.42 -23.27
C ASP A 304 5.21 5.07 -21.98
N THR A 305 4.74 6.33 -22.07
CA THR A 305 4.15 7.02 -20.91
C THR A 305 2.98 6.23 -20.34
N ALA A 306 2.10 5.70 -21.19
CA ALA A 306 1.00 4.84 -20.78
C ALA A 306 1.50 3.54 -20.12
N GLY A 307 2.53 2.88 -20.68
CA GLY A 307 3.13 1.68 -20.09
C GLY A 307 3.70 1.90 -18.69
N ILE A 308 4.33 3.05 -18.44
CA ILE A 308 4.79 3.45 -17.09
C ILE A 308 3.57 3.67 -16.19
N ILE A 309 2.60 4.51 -16.62
CA ILE A 309 1.38 4.84 -15.88
C ILE A 309 0.60 3.59 -15.46
N GLU A 310 0.52 2.57 -16.32
CA GLU A 310 -0.15 1.31 -16.03
C GLU A 310 0.37 0.63 -14.75
N ASN A 311 1.67 0.79 -14.46
CA ASN A 311 2.38 0.17 -13.36
C ASN A 311 2.56 1.09 -12.12
N LEU A 312 1.93 2.26 -12.13
CA LEU A 312 1.89 3.16 -10.99
C LEU A 312 0.64 2.92 -10.13
N ASP A 313 0.81 3.08 -8.82
CA ASP A 313 -0.28 3.04 -7.84
C ASP A 313 -0.99 4.40 -7.72
N LEU A 314 -0.24 5.49 -7.92
CA LEU A 314 -0.73 6.87 -7.88
C LEU A 314 0.07 7.75 -8.85
N ILE A 315 -0.60 8.70 -9.47
CA ILE A 315 0.04 9.75 -10.27
C ILE A 315 -0.24 11.09 -9.61
N ILE A 316 0.79 11.91 -9.43
CA ILE A 316 0.70 13.30 -8.97
C ILE A 316 1.24 14.18 -10.10
N ALA A 317 0.38 15.00 -10.68
CA ALA A 317 0.74 15.80 -11.85
C ALA A 317 0.18 17.22 -11.76
N VAL A 318 0.89 18.19 -12.32
CA VAL A 318 0.26 19.45 -12.71
C VAL A 318 -0.59 19.23 -13.96
N ASP A 319 -1.44 20.20 -14.29
CA ASP A 319 -2.36 20.18 -15.44
C ASP A 319 -1.63 19.98 -16.79
N THR A 320 -1.32 18.74 -17.17
CA THR A 320 -0.50 18.36 -18.33
C THR A 320 -1.11 17.19 -19.09
N ALA A 321 -0.53 16.86 -20.25
CA ALA A 321 -0.91 15.65 -20.99
C ALA A 321 -0.77 14.36 -20.16
N VAL A 322 0.16 14.31 -19.19
CA VAL A 322 0.29 13.18 -18.25
C VAL A 322 -0.96 13.06 -17.38
N ALA A 323 -1.44 14.18 -16.80
CA ALA A 323 -2.68 14.17 -16.01
C ALA A 323 -3.88 13.68 -16.84
N HIS A 324 -4.01 14.16 -18.08
CA HIS A 324 -5.08 13.73 -18.97
C HIS A 324 -4.96 12.24 -19.37
N LEU A 325 -3.75 11.74 -19.62
CA LEU A 325 -3.51 10.34 -19.93
C LEU A 325 -3.84 9.43 -18.74
N SER A 326 -3.34 9.76 -17.55
CA SER A 326 -3.64 9.01 -16.32
C SER A 326 -5.13 8.97 -16.03
N GLY A 327 -5.83 10.10 -16.20
CA GLY A 327 -7.28 10.17 -16.06
C GLY A 327 -8.01 9.33 -17.13
N ALA A 328 -7.56 9.39 -18.39
CA ALA A 328 -8.14 8.59 -19.49
C ALA A 328 -7.98 7.08 -19.29
N MET A 329 -6.89 6.67 -18.61
CA MET A 329 -6.61 5.28 -18.22
C MET A 329 -7.30 4.86 -16.92
N GLY A 330 -8.06 5.74 -16.27
CA GLY A 330 -8.77 5.43 -15.02
C GLY A 330 -7.84 5.13 -13.84
N LYS A 331 -6.62 5.68 -13.85
CA LYS A 331 -5.65 5.49 -12.77
C LYS A 331 -5.91 6.47 -11.62
N PRO A 332 -5.55 6.12 -10.37
CA PRO A 332 -5.58 7.08 -9.26
C PRO A 332 -4.70 8.28 -9.58
N LEU A 333 -5.29 9.48 -9.55
CA LEU A 333 -4.65 10.69 -10.06
C LEU A 333 -4.89 11.87 -9.12
N TRP A 334 -3.83 12.55 -8.70
CA TRP A 334 -3.89 13.82 -8.00
C TRP A 334 -3.36 14.94 -8.88
N ILE A 335 -4.14 16.01 -9.01
CA ILE A 335 -3.84 17.10 -9.93
C ILE A 335 -3.59 18.38 -9.14
N LEU A 336 -2.39 18.94 -9.32
CA LEU A 336 -1.97 20.18 -8.69
C LEU A 336 -2.37 21.34 -9.58
N LEU A 337 -3.18 22.25 -9.06
CA LEU A 337 -3.80 23.32 -9.82
C LEU A 337 -3.47 24.70 -9.23
N PRO A 338 -3.18 25.70 -10.08
CA PRO A 338 -3.08 27.08 -9.64
C PRO A 338 -4.44 27.60 -9.18
N LEU A 339 -4.43 28.78 -8.54
CA LEU A 339 -5.65 29.44 -8.06
C LEU A 339 -6.69 29.60 -9.19
N SER A 340 -6.25 30.10 -10.34
CA SER A 340 -7.04 30.16 -11.57
C SER A 340 -6.61 29.03 -12.54
N PRO A 341 -7.26 27.85 -12.48
CA PRO A 341 -6.92 26.71 -13.34
C PRO A 341 -7.42 26.89 -14.77
N ASP A 342 -7.11 25.91 -15.63
CA ASP A 342 -7.88 25.68 -16.84
C ASP A 342 -9.35 25.34 -16.53
N TRP A 343 -10.25 25.75 -17.42
CA TRP A 343 -11.70 25.62 -17.26
C TRP A 343 -12.19 24.19 -17.05
N ARG A 344 -11.44 23.19 -17.56
CA ARG A 344 -11.77 21.76 -17.44
C ARG A 344 -11.86 21.31 -15.98
N TRP A 345 -11.17 21.99 -15.08
CA TRP A 345 -11.10 21.60 -13.67
C TRP A 345 -12.17 22.25 -12.78
N MET A 346 -12.93 23.21 -13.33
CA MET A 346 -13.97 23.97 -12.63
C MET A 346 -13.49 24.63 -11.31
N LEU A 347 -14.38 25.33 -10.62
CA LEU A 347 -14.12 25.99 -9.33
C LEU A 347 -14.79 25.25 -8.17
N ASN A 348 -14.29 25.47 -6.96
CA ASN A 348 -14.91 25.06 -5.69
C ASN A 348 -15.18 23.56 -5.55
N ARG A 349 -14.28 22.72 -6.07
CA ARG A 349 -14.38 21.26 -5.99
C ARG A 349 -13.00 20.59 -5.90
N GLU A 350 -12.97 19.41 -5.28
CA GLU A 350 -11.78 18.57 -5.17
C GLU A 350 -11.84 17.30 -6.04
N ASP A 351 -12.93 17.08 -6.77
CA ASP A 351 -13.11 15.99 -7.72
C ASP A 351 -13.14 16.53 -9.16
N SER A 352 -13.06 15.63 -10.16
CA SER A 352 -13.16 16.01 -11.57
C SER A 352 -14.38 15.36 -12.25
N PRO A 353 -15.24 16.14 -12.92
CA PRO A 353 -16.34 15.57 -13.71
C PRO A 353 -15.82 14.90 -15.00
N TRP A 354 -14.58 15.19 -15.40
CA TRP A 354 -13.95 14.59 -16.59
C TRP A 354 -13.23 13.27 -16.29
N TYR A 355 -12.74 13.12 -15.06
CA TYR A 355 -11.93 11.99 -14.62
C TYR A 355 -12.36 11.56 -13.21
N PRO A 356 -13.24 10.54 -13.08
CA PRO A 356 -13.79 10.12 -11.79
C PRO A 356 -12.77 9.66 -10.75
N THR A 357 -11.56 9.27 -11.19
CA THR A 357 -10.46 8.84 -10.31
C THR A 357 -9.54 9.98 -9.88
N ALA A 358 -9.79 11.20 -10.36
CA ALA A 358 -8.94 12.35 -10.07
C ALA A 358 -9.37 13.08 -8.81
N ARG A 359 -8.38 13.51 -8.01
CA ARG A 359 -8.53 14.47 -6.92
C ARG A 359 -7.76 15.75 -7.24
N LEU A 360 -8.35 16.90 -6.98
CA LEU A 360 -7.81 18.21 -7.31
C LEU A 360 -7.27 18.91 -6.06
N PHE A 361 -6.03 19.38 -6.14
CA PHE A 361 -5.38 20.16 -5.10
C PHE A 361 -5.09 21.56 -5.65
N ARG A 362 -5.91 22.52 -5.22
CA ARG A 362 -5.85 23.91 -5.70
C ARG A 362 -5.13 24.81 -4.72
N GLN A 363 -4.28 25.70 -5.24
CA GLN A 363 -3.73 26.80 -4.45
C GLN A 363 -4.84 27.61 -3.76
N SER A 364 -4.64 27.89 -2.47
CA SER A 364 -5.49 28.80 -1.70
C SER A 364 -5.19 30.28 -1.95
N GLN A 365 -3.98 30.59 -2.40
CA GLN A 365 -3.49 31.92 -2.76
C GLN A 365 -2.55 31.79 -3.99
N PRO A 366 -2.45 32.83 -4.84
CA PRO A 366 -1.53 32.80 -5.98
C PRO A 366 -0.10 32.48 -5.54
N ASP A 367 0.60 31.68 -6.33
CA ASP A 367 2.02 31.32 -6.14
C ASP A 367 2.37 30.59 -4.82
N ASN A 368 1.38 30.16 -4.03
CA ASN A 368 1.62 29.39 -2.81
C ASN A 368 1.58 27.87 -3.06
N TRP A 369 2.56 27.36 -3.80
CA TRP A 369 2.69 25.92 -4.04
C TRP A 369 3.09 25.11 -2.80
N ALA A 370 3.82 25.71 -1.86
CA ALA A 370 4.23 25.04 -0.63
C ALA A 370 3.03 24.54 0.19
N GLU A 371 1.97 25.34 0.29
CA GLU A 371 0.72 24.95 0.96
C GLU A 371 0.05 23.75 0.28
N VAL A 372 0.01 23.74 -1.05
CA VAL A 372 -0.53 22.62 -1.84
C VAL A 372 0.26 21.35 -1.59
N ILE A 373 1.59 21.41 -1.65
CA ILE A 373 2.46 20.24 -1.44
C ILE A 373 2.34 19.69 -0.02
N LEU A 374 2.20 20.54 1.00
CA LEU A 374 1.99 20.07 2.38
C LEU A 374 0.68 19.31 2.55
N ARG A 375 -0.41 19.75 1.89
CA ARG A 375 -1.66 18.96 1.86
C ARG A 375 -1.50 17.64 1.15
N VAL A 376 -0.83 17.64 0.00
CA VAL A 376 -0.53 16.41 -0.76
C VAL A 376 0.30 15.44 0.09
N ALA A 377 1.29 15.92 0.84
CA ALA A 377 2.11 15.13 1.75
C ALA A 377 1.26 14.45 2.84
N GLY A 378 0.35 15.21 3.46
CA GLY A 378 -0.57 14.68 4.48
C GLY A 378 -1.46 13.56 3.94
N GLU A 379 -2.03 13.77 2.75
CA GLU A 379 -2.88 12.77 2.08
C GLU A 379 -2.09 11.53 1.66
N LEU A 380 -0.85 11.70 1.20
CA LEU A 380 0.03 10.60 0.83
C LEU A 380 0.40 9.73 2.04
N ASN A 381 0.70 10.37 3.18
CA ASN A 381 0.94 9.68 4.44
C ASN A 381 -0.30 8.90 4.92
N GLN A 382 -1.50 9.47 4.76
CA GLN A 382 -2.75 8.79 5.08
C GLN A 382 -3.02 7.60 4.15
N LEU A 383 -2.72 7.72 2.85
CA LEU A 383 -2.81 6.61 1.91
C LEU A 383 -1.91 5.44 2.33
N ILE A 384 -0.67 5.73 2.72
CA ILE A 384 0.30 4.72 3.18
C ILE A 384 -0.16 4.08 4.50
N GLN A 385 -0.68 4.88 5.45
CA GLN A 385 -1.29 4.37 6.68
C GLN A 385 -2.36 3.33 6.38
N ASN A 386 -3.29 3.70 5.51
CA ASN A 386 -4.44 2.87 5.20
C ASN A 386 -4.02 1.58 4.49
N ARG A 387 -3.02 1.66 3.60
CA ARG A 387 -2.50 0.49 2.88
C ARG A 387 -1.74 -0.46 3.81
N ALA A 388 -0.86 0.05 4.67
CA ALA A 388 -0.17 -0.77 5.67
C ALA A 388 -1.16 -1.45 6.63
N ALA A 389 -2.20 -0.72 7.07
CA ALA A 389 -3.25 -1.28 7.90
C ALA A 389 -4.05 -2.39 7.21
N GLU A 390 -4.34 -2.23 5.91
CA GLU A 390 -5.02 -3.26 5.13
C GLU A 390 -4.16 -4.52 4.99
N LEU A 391 -2.88 -4.38 4.66
CA LEU A 391 -1.95 -5.51 4.60
C LEU A 391 -1.80 -6.21 5.95
N CYS A 392 -1.78 -5.48 7.05
CA CYS A 392 -1.74 -6.07 8.39
C CYS A 392 -3.05 -6.83 8.71
N ARG A 393 -4.22 -6.32 8.31
CA ARG A 393 -5.50 -7.05 8.45
C ARG A 393 -5.49 -8.33 7.62
N GLN A 394 -4.95 -8.30 6.41
CA GLN A 394 -4.78 -9.48 5.55
C GLN A 394 -3.84 -10.49 6.21
N ALA A 395 -2.71 -10.04 6.77
CA ALA A 395 -1.78 -10.90 7.50
C ALA A 395 -2.48 -11.63 8.67
N ALA A 396 -3.26 -10.90 9.48
CA ALA A 396 -4.02 -11.47 10.58
C ALA A 396 -5.12 -12.45 10.12
N ALA A 397 -5.75 -12.19 8.97
CA ALA A 397 -6.73 -13.09 8.39
C ALA A 397 -6.07 -14.39 7.89
N CYS A 398 -4.90 -14.31 7.26
CA CYS A 398 -4.12 -15.46 6.83
C CYS A 398 -3.68 -16.34 8.02
N LEU A 399 -3.28 -15.73 9.14
CA LEU A 399 -3.00 -16.46 10.38
C LEU A 399 -4.22 -17.26 10.86
N ARG A 400 -5.40 -16.61 10.94
CA ARG A 400 -6.64 -17.30 11.34
C ARG A 400 -7.04 -18.40 10.36
N GLY A 401 -6.71 -18.24 9.08
CA GLY A 401 -6.93 -19.23 8.03
C GLY A 401 -5.87 -20.32 7.92
N ASN A 402 -4.91 -20.38 8.86
CA ASN A 402 -3.77 -21.31 8.86
C ASN A 402 -2.93 -21.26 7.57
N LYS A 403 -2.67 -20.03 7.07
CA LYS A 403 -1.80 -19.74 5.91
C LYS A 403 -0.57 -18.93 6.36
N PRO A 404 0.42 -19.58 6.98
CA PRO A 404 1.56 -18.90 7.61
C PRO A 404 2.42 -18.10 6.62
N ASP A 405 2.67 -18.63 5.42
CA ASP A 405 3.52 -17.97 4.42
C ASP A 405 2.86 -16.69 3.88
N ASP A 406 1.56 -16.74 3.59
CA ASP A 406 0.78 -15.58 3.15
C ASP A 406 0.70 -14.51 4.26
N ALA A 407 0.59 -14.94 5.52
CA ALA A 407 0.58 -14.03 6.66
C ALA A 407 1.91 -13.28 6.80
N LEU A 408 3.03 -14.02 6.72
CA LEU A 408 4.36 -13.43 6.77
C LEU A 408 4.57 -12.44 5.62
N LYS A 409 4.28 -12.84 4.39
CA LYS A 409 4.41 -11.98 3.20
C LYS A 409 3.60 -10.68 3.33
N SER A 410 2.38 -10.78 3.85
CA SER A 410 1.51 -9.60 4.04
C SER A 410 2.03 -8.67 5.15
N ALA A 411 2.54 -9.24 6.24
CA ALA A 411 3.16 -8.46 7.32
C ALA A 411 4.44 -7.76 6.85
N GLU A 412 5.30 -8.45 6.10
CA GLU A 412 6.52 -7.87 5.52
C GLU A 412 6.20 -6.76 4.52
N SER A 413 5.16 -6.93 3.70
CA SER A 413 4.69 -5.87 2.79
C SER A 413 4.19 -4.64 3.55
N ALA A 414 3.50 -4.83 4.68
CA ALA A 414 3.08 -3.72 5.55
C ALA A 414 4.28 -2.98 6.15
N ILE A 415 5.29 -3.72 6.61
CA ILE A 415 6.54 -3.17 7.15
C ILE A 415 7.35 -2.45 6.07
N SER A 416 7.39 -2.95 4.83
CA SER A 416 8.10 -2.29 3.73
C SER A 416 7.51 -0.91 3.39
N LEU A 417 6.18 -0.80 3.40
CA LEU A 417 5.49 0.48 3.26
C LEU A 417 5.67 1.41 4.47
N ARG A 418 5.68 0.83 5.67
CA ARG A 418 5.70 1.56 6.93
C ARG A 418 6.60 0.80 7.93
N PRO A 419 7.91 1.10 7.97
CA PRO A 419 8.86 0.34 8.80
C PRO A 419 8.55 0.34 10.29
N ASP A 420 7.82 1.34 10.77
CA ASP A 420 7.37 1.52 12.16
C ASP A 420 5.95 0.98 12.41
N TYR A 421 5.34 0.24 11.48
CA TYR A 421 3.99 -0.32 11.66
C TYR A 421 3.98 -1.48 12.68
N VAL A 422 3.78 -1.11 13.94
CA VAL A 422 3.93 -2.00 15.12
C VAL A 422 3.14 -3.30 15.01
N ASP A 423 1.89 -3.26 14.57
CA ASP A 423 1.04 -4.45 14.55
C ASP A 423 1.53 -5.51 13.54
N ALA A 424 2.17 -5.08 12.45
CA ALA A 424 2.76 -5.99 11.48
C ALA A 424 4.05 -6.62 12.02
N HIS A 425 4.84 -5.90 12.83
CA HIS A 425 5.99 -6.47 13.54
C HIS A 425 5.58 -7.54 14.54
N PHE A 426 4.45 -7.37 15.24
CA PHE A 426 3.93 -8.42 16.12
C PHE A 426 3.64 -9.72 15.36
N ILE A 427 2.95 -9.63 14.21
CA ILE A 427 2.66 -10.78 13.35
C ILE A 427 3.95 -11.41 12.81
N ARG A 428 4.88 -10.60 12.29
CA ARG A 428 6.18 -11.08 11.81
C ARG A 428 6.95 -11.79 12.93
N GLY A 429 7.00 -11.23 14.13
CA GLY A 429 7.67 -11.82 15.28
C GLY A 429 7.12 -13.21 15.61
N TYR A 430 5.80 -13.34 15.70
CA TYR A 430 5.13 -14.63 15.93
C TYR A 430 5.45 -15.66 14.83
N MET A 431 5.44 -15.22 13.56
CA MET A 431 5.78 -16.08 12.43
C MET A 431 7.24 -16.55 12.46
N MET A 432 8.17 -15.64 12.72
CA MET A 432 9.60 -15.96 12.79
C MET A 432 9.92 -16.95 13.92
N GLN A 433 9.24 -16.86 15.06
CA GLN A 433 9.38 -17.86 16.13
C GLN A 433 8.91 -19.24 15.69
N SER A 434 7.75 -19.31 15.02
CA SER A 434 7.17 -20.56 14.54
C SER A 434 8.08 -21.25 13.52
N SER A 435 8.80 -20.46 12.71
CA SER A 435 9.78 -20.94 11.73
C SER A 435 11.20 -21.18 12.31
N GLY A 436 11.41 -20.93 13.61
CA GLY A 436 12.71 -21.12 14.27
C GLY A 436 13.72 -19.97 14.09
N ASN A 437 13.37 -18.90 13.38
CA ASN A 437 14.25 -17.73 13.19
C ASN A 437 14.14 -16.77 14.40
N MET A 438 14.84 -17.14 15.47
CA MET A 438 14.75 -16.41 16.75
C MET A 438 15.35 -14.99 16.68
N THR A 439 16.35 -14.77 15.84
CA THR A 439 16.96 -13.43 15.65
C THR A 439 15.96 -12.45 15.06
N SER A 440 15.30 -12.81 13.94
CA SER A 440 14.27 -11.95 13.32
C SER A 440 13.04 -11.77 14.23
N ALA A 441 12.72 -12.77 15.05
CA ALA A 441 11.66 -12.66 16.05
C ALA A 441 12.02 -11.63 17.13
N GLU A 442 13.24 -11.70 17.68
CA GLU A 442 13.73 -10.72 18.65
C GLU A 442 13.67 -9.29 18.09
N GLU A 443 14.18 -9.06 16.88
CA GLU A 443 14.13 -7.76 16.22
C GLU A 443 12.69 -7.22 16.15
N SER A 444 11.75 -8.05 15.71
CA SER A 444 10.35 -7.64 15.54
C SER A 444 9.69 -7.34 16.89
N PHE A 445 9.87 -8.21 17.89
CA PHE A 445 9.28 -7.98 19.21
C PHE A 445 9.91 -6.78 19.94
N ARG A 446 11.20 -6.49 19.72
CA ARG A 446 11.85 -5.26 20.25
C ARG A 446 11.21 -3.99 19.73
N VAL A 447 10.83 -3.95 18.45
CA VAL A 447 10.05 -2.83 17.89
C VAL A 447 8.71 -2.72 18.62
N VAL A 448 8.01 -3.84 18.83
CA VAL A 448 6.71 -3.83 19.50
C VAL A 448 6.80 -3.36 20.94
N VAL A 449 7.70 -3.91 21.76
CA VAL A 449 7.79 -3.53 23.18
C VAL A 449 8.32 -2.11 23.38
N SER A 450 9.09 -1.57 22.42
CA SER A 450 9.53 -0.17 22.48
C SER A 450 8.39 0.81 22.17
N ALA A 451 7.51 0.46 21.24
CA ALA A 451 6.40 1.32 20.83
C ALA A 451 5.13 1.14 21.69
N LYS A 452 4.86 -0.09 22.14
CA LYS A 452 3.71 -0.51 22.93
C LYS A 452 4.17 -1.39 24.11
N PRO A 453 4.81 -0.80 25.13
CA PRO A 453 5.39 -1.53 26.26
C PRO A 453 4.37 -2.27 27.14
N GLU A 454 3.07 -2.02 26.95
CA GLU A 454 1.95 -2.61 27.67
C GLU A 454 1.45 -3.96 27.11
N ILE A 455 1.95 -4.41 25.94
CA ILE A 455 1.52 -5.67 25.34
C ILE A 455 2.26 -6.85 25.98
N ALA A 456 1.59 -7.57 26.88
CA ALA A 456 2.16 -8.72 27.59
C ALA A 456 2.64 -9.83 26.65
N GLU A 457 1.88 -10.12 25.59
CA GLU A 457 2.19 -11.14 24.59
C GLU A 457 3.48 -10.83 23.82
N ALA A 458 3.82 -9.55 23.63
CA ALA A 458 5.05 -9.13 22.95
C ALA A 458 6.27 -9.35 23.83
N HIS A 459 6.17 -9.07 25.15
CA HIS A 459 7.21 -9.39 26.13
C HIS A 459 7.39 -10.90 26.29
N PHE A 460 6.29 -11.67 26.30
CA PHE A 460 6.37 -13.14 26.31
C PHE A 460 7.06 -13.67 25.05
N GLY A 461 6.68 -13.18 23.86
CA GLY A 461 7.34 -13.49 22.60
C GLY A 461 8.83 -13.15 22.62
N LEU A 462 9.20 -11.95 23.09
CA LEU A 462 10.61 -11.56 23.25
C LEU A 462 11.36 -12.52 24.18
N GLY A 463 10.78 -12.89 25.32
CA GLY A 463 11.37 -13.85 26.27
C GLY A 463 11.64 -15.22 25.64
N VAL A 464 10.70 -15.73 24.84
CA VAL A 464 10.88 -17.00 24.09
C VAL A 464 12.02 -16.88 23.08
N ALA A 465 12.10 -15.77 22.34
CA ALA A 465 13.16 -15.57 21.36
C ALA A 465 14.55 -15.48 22.00
N LEU A 466 14.66 -14.79 23.14
CA LEU A 466 15.91 -14.64 23.89
C LEU A 466 16.37 -15.95 24.54
N GLN A 467 15.43 -16.69 25.14
CA GLN A 467 15.71 -17.99 25.73
C GLN A 467 16.30 -18.97 24.71
N ASN A 468 15.70 -19.05 23.52
CA ASN A 468 16.16 -19.95 22.45
C ASN A 468 17.49 -19.51 21.81
N GLN A 469 17.93 -18.27 22.06
CA GLN A 469 19.26 -17.78 21.68
C GLN A 469 20.31 -17.95 22.79
N GLY A 470 19.94 -18.53 23.94
CA GLY A 470 20.85 -18.68 25.07
C GLY A 470 21.14 -17.39 25.82
N LYS A 471 20.20 -16.43 25.83
CA LYS A 471 20.24 -15.18 26.61
C LYS A 471 19.26 -15.26 27.80
N PRO A 472 19.56 -16.05 28.84
CA PRO A 472 18.59 -16.38 29.88
C PRO A 472 18.24 -15.20 30.79
N GLU A 473 19.17 -14.30 31.08
CA GLU A 473 18.93 -13.12 31.93
C GLU A 473 17.90 -12.18 31.29
N ASP A 474 18.08 -11.84 30.02
CA ASP A 474 17.16 -11.00 29.26
C ASP A 474 15.78 -11.67 29.09
N ALA A 475 15.76 -13.00 28.94
CA ALA A 475 14.52 -13.77 28.86
C ALA A 475 13.73 -13.73 30.17
N ILE A 476 14.42 -13.84 31.32
CA ILE A 476 13.80 -13.72 32.65
C ILE A 476 13.15 -12.34 32.80
N GLU A 477 13.87 -11.26 32.47
CA GLU A 477 13.33 -9.90 32.54
C GLU A 477 12.08 -9.76 31.66
N SER A 478 12.14 -10.26 30.42
CA SER A 478 11.02 -10.22 29.49
C SER A 478 9.81 -11.00 30.00
N TYR A 479 10.00 -12.21 30.55
CA TYR A 479 8.90 -12.98 31.14
C TYR A 479 8.32 -12.33 32.40
N GLN A 480 9.17 -11.77 33.26
CA GLN A 480 8.71 -11.02 34.44
C GLN A 480 7.88 -9.80 34.03
N ARG A 481 8.30 -9.10 32.96
CA ARG A 481 7.53 -7.98 32.43
C ARG A 481 6.19 -8.42 31.85
N ALA A 482 6.15 -9.53 31.11
CA ALA A 482 4.90 -10.12 30.61
C ALA A 482 3.93 -10.46 31.77
N LEU A 483 4.45 -11.03 32.86
CA LEU A 483 3.67 -11.38 34.05
C LEU A 483 3.22 -10.17 34.87
N ALA A 484 4.02 -9.11 34.92
CA ALA A 484 3.63 -7.84 35.55
C ALA A 484 2.45 -7.18 34.82
N LEU A 485 2.40 -7.32 33.49
CA LEU A 485 1.32 -6.80 32.64
C LEU A 485 0.09 -7.72 32.62
N ASN A 486 0.32 -9.04 32.60
CA ASN A 486 -0.73 -10.05 32.65
C ASN A 486 -0.39 -11.15 33.67
N PRO A 487 -0.82 -10.99 34.93
CA PRO A 487 -0.61 -12.00 35.98
C PRO A 487 -1.36 -13.32 35.76
N LYS A 488 -2.20 -13.42 34.72
CA LYS A 488 -2.94 -14.66 34.37
C LYS A 488 -2.27 -15.43 33.23
N HIS A 489 -1.05 -15.06 32.82
CA HIS A 489 -0.38 -15.66 31.68
C HIS A 489 0.32 -16.99 32.04
N ILE A 490 -0.45 -18.09 32.05
CA ILE A 490 0.01 -19.45 32.43
C ILE A 490 1.30 -19.86 31.71
N ASN A 491 1.38 -19.65 30.40
CA ASN A 491 2.57 -20.02 29.60
C ASN A 491 3.84 -19.25 29.99
N ALA A 492 3.69 -18.03 30.52
CA ALA A 492 4.84 -17.21 30.93
C ALA A 492 5.40 -17.74 32.25
N TYR A 493 4.53 -18.05 33.22
CA TYR A 493 4.94 -18.76 34.44
C TYR A 493 5.57 -20.12 34.13
N ARG A 494 5.00 -20.90 33.21
CA ARG A 494 5.57 -22.19 32.81
C ARG A 494 6.98 -22.03 32.23
N ASN A 495 7.17 -21.12 31.27
CA ASN A 495 8.46 -20.93 30.61
C ASN A 495 9.50 -20.35 31.58
N LEU A 496 9.11 -19.37 32.40
CA LEU A 496 9.98 -18.80 33.43
C LEU A 496 10.38 -19.84 34.48
N GLY A 497 9.43 -20.66 34.95
CA GLY A 497 9.69 -21.72 35.91
C GLY A 497 10.63 -22.78 35.36
N ASN A 498 10.41 -23.22 34.11
CA ASN A 498 11.32 -24.15 33.43
C ASN A 498 12.72 -23.55 33.24
N LEU A 499 12.80 -22.25 32.92
CA LEU A 499 14.07 -21.55 32.80
C LEU A 499 14.81 -21.51 34.16
N PHE A 500 14.13 -21.18 35.25
CA PHE A 500 14.73 -21.23 36.60
C PHE A 500 15.21 -22.64 36.97
N ALA A 501 14.41 -23.68 36.67
CA ALA A 501 14.78 -25.07 36.94
C ALA A 501 16.05 -25.48 36.18
N HIS A 502 16.16 -25.09 34.91
CA HIS A 502 17.34 -25.37 34.08
C HIS A 502 18.62 -24.77 34.66
N TYR A 503 18.55 -23.59 35.29
CA TYR A 503 19.68 -22.93 35.96
C TYR A 503 19.77 -23.24 37.47
N GLY A 504 19.11 -24.31 37.94
CA GLY A 504 19.22 -24.80 39.31
C GLY A 504 18.52 -23.97 40.37
N GLN A 505 17.73 -22.95 40.00
CA GLN A 505 16.95 -22.13 40.93
C GLN A 505 15.60 -22.79 41.21
N ILE A 506 15.63 -23.96 41.83
CA ILE A 506 14.47 -24.86 41.94
C ILE A 506 13.33 -24.23 42.76
N GLU A 507 13.64 -23.49 43.82
CA GLU A 507 12.64 -22.82 44.65
C GLU A 507 11.82 -21.80 43.83
N LYS A 508 12.50 -20.97 43.04
CA LYS A 508 11.84 -19.99 42.16
C LYS A 508 11.05 -20.67 41.03
N ALA A 509 11.55 -21.79 40.53
CA ALA A 509 10.81 -22.58 39.53
C ALA A 509 9.47 -23.04 40.10
N ARG A 510 9.47 -23.56 41.33
CA ARG A 510 8.27 -24.02 42.03
C ARG A 510 7.32 -22.88 42.39
N GLU A 511 7.82 -21.70 42.73
CA GLU A 511 6.98 -20.51 42.89
C GLU A 511 6.22 -20.20 41.59
N CYS A 512 6.91 -20.23 40.43
CA CYS A 512 6.28 -20.01 39.13
C CYS A 512 5.25 -21.10 38.81
N PHE A 513 5.58 -22.38 39.04
CA PHE A 513 4.64 -23.48 38.81
C PHE A 513 3.42 -23.40 39.73
N ALA A 514 3.61 -23.03 41.00
CA ALA A 514 2.51 -22.81 41.94
C ALA A 514 1.56 -21.69 41.47
N GLN A 515 2.10 -20.57 40.96
CA GLN A 515 1.28 -19.50 40.39
C GLN A 515 0.50 -19.99 39.16
N ALA A 516 1.14 -20.77 38.28
CA ALA A 516 0.45 -21.32 37.11
C ALA A 516 -0.63 -22.35 37.48
N LEU A 517 -0.38 -23.22 38.46
CA LEU A 517 -1.35 -24.20 38.96
C LEU A 517 -2.49 -23.54 39.76
N ALA A 518 -2.27 -22.37 40.36
CA ALA A 518 -3.35 -21.58 40.95
C ALA A 518 -4.35 -21.08 39.89
N LEU A 519 -3.89 -20.87 38.65
CA LEU A 519 -4.72 -20.46 37.51
C LEU A 519 -5.35 -21.65 36.78
N ASP A 520 -4.63 -22.77 36.69
CA ASP A 520 -5.07 -24.01 36.05
C ASP A 520 -4.57 -25.23 36.87
N PRO A 521 -5.33 -25.66 37.89
CA PRO A 521 -4.92 -26.72 38.82
C PRO A 521 -4.68 -28.08 38.16
N ASP A 522 -5.34 -28.34 37.03
CA ASP A 522 -5.29 -29.62 36.32
C ASP A 522 -4.28 -29.59 35.15
N ASN A 523 -3.39 -28.59 35.10
CA ASN A 523 -2.40 -28.48 34.04
C ASN A 523 -1.34 -29.58 34.13
N GLU A 524 -1.57 -30.69 33.41
CA GLU A 524 -0.74 -31.90 33.41
C GLU A 524 0.76 -31.62 33.13
N VAL A 525 1.05 -30.66 32.24
CA VAL A 525 2.43 -30.28 31.91
C VAL A 525 3.11 -29.61 33.11
N ILE A 526 2.43 -28.68 33.77
CA ILE A 526 2.99 -27.93 34.89
C ILE A 526 3.09 -28.81 36.14
N LEU A 527 2.11 -29.70 36.38
CA LEU A 527 2.18 -30.71 37.44
C LEU A 527 3.41 -31.60 37.28
N THR A 528 3.70 -32.02 36.05
CA THR A 528 4.91 -32.80 35.76
C THR A 528 6.18 -32.01 36.08
N LEU A 529 6.26 -30.76 35.63
CA LEU A 529 7.42 -29.90 35.87
C LEU A 529 7.64 -29.62 37.36
N ASP A 530 6.58 -29.37 38.13
CA ASP A 530 6.67 -29.25 39.60
C ASP A 530 7.06 -30.57 40.26
N GLY A 531 6.56 -31.71 39.75
CA GLY A 531 6.99 -33.04 40.19
C GLY A 531 8.49 -33.27 40.01
N ILE A 532 9.05 -32.90 38.84
CA ILE A 532 10.49 -32.96 38.59
C ILE A 532 11.25 -32.04 39.56
N ALA A 533 10.76 -30.82 39.77
CA ALA A 533 11.37 -29.88 40.72
C ALA A 533 11.39 -30.42 42.17
N LEU A 534 10.31 -31.09 42.60
CA LEU A 534 10.23 -31.78 43.90
C LEU A 534 11.23 -32.93 44.02
N LEU A 535 11.38 -33.73 42.95
CA LEU A 535 12.37 -34.81 42.92
C LEU A 535 13.79 -34.26 43.04
N LEU A 536 14.10 -33.14 42.38
CA LEU A 536 15.39 -32.45 42.51
C LEU A 536 15.66 -31.92 43.92
N GLN A 537 14.61 -31.55 44.67
CA GLN A 537 14.70 -31.16 46.09
C GLN A 537 14.76 -32.36 47.05
N GLY A 538 14.64 -33.60 46.55
CA GLY A 538 14.62 -34.81 47.37
C GLY A 538 13.26 -35.14 48.01
N ASN A 539 12.19 -34.40 47.70
CA ASN A 539 10.83 -34.76 48.11
C ASN A 539 10.26 -35.82 47.15
N LEU A 540 10.73 -37.06 47.34
CA LEU A 540 10.39 -38.17 46.46
C LEU A 540 8.91 -38.54 46.49
N ALA A 541 8.27 -38.51 47.66
CA ALA A 541 6.88 -38.93 47.82
C ALA A 541 5.91 -38.08 46.99
N GLU A 542 6.01 -36.75 47.12
CA GLU A 542 5.16 -35.83 46.35
C GLU A 542 5.65 -35.70 44.90
N GLY A 543 6.97 -35.69 44.69
CA GLY A 543 7.57 -35.55 43.37
C GLY A 543 7.15 -36.65 42.40
N TRP A 544 7.17 -37.92 42.83
CA TRP A 544 6.71 -39.03 42.00
C TRP A 544 5.20 -38.99 41.74
N GLN A 545 4.39 -38.59 42.73
CA GLN A 545 2.95 -38.46 42.54
C GLN A 545 2.62 -37.42 41.45
N LYS A 546 3.28 -36.26 41.49
CA LYS A 546 3.10 -35.20 40.49
C LYS A 546 3.73 -35.52 39.15
N TYR A 547 4.85 -36.24 39.14
CA TYR A 547 5.49 -36.71 37.92
C TYR A 547 4.52 -37.52 37.05
N GLU A 548 3.68 -38.39 37.64
CA GLU A 548 2.74 -39.26 36.90
C GLU A 548 1.79 -38.57 35.91
N HIS A 549 1.54 -37.28 36.10
CA HIS A 549 0.80 -36.43 35.17
C HIS A 549 1.44 -36.40 33.76
N TRP A 550 2.73 -36.72 33.66
CA TRP A 550 3.47 -36.72 32.41
C TRP A 550 2.89 -37.65 31.36
N GLN A 551 2.32 -38.76 31.82
CA GLN A 551 1.78 -39.78 30.95
C GLN A 551 0.52 -39.31 30.25
N ARG A 552 -0.30 -38.50 30.91
CA ARG A 552 -1.54 -37.98 30.34
C ARG A 552 -1.26 -36.96 29.23
N PHE A 553 -0.17 -36.21 29.32
CA PHE A 553 0.19 -35.24 28.29
C PHE A 553 1.08 -35.81 27.16
N MET A 554 2.07 -36.68 27.47
CA MET A 554 2.97 -37.25 26.45
C MET A 554 2.42 -38.51 25.77
N ASN A 555 1.59 -39.29 26.47
CA ASN A 555 1.03 -40.53 25.96
C ASN A 555 -0.50 -40.50 26.03
N LYS A 556 -1.14 -39.86 25.04
CA LYS A 556 -2.60 -39.62 25.00
C LYS A 556 -3.46 -40.88 25.17
N ASN A 557 -2.94 -42.05 24.78
CA ASN A 557 -3.64 -43.33 24.92
C ASN A 557 -3.32 -44.05 26.24
N GLY A 558 -2.42 -43.49 27.04
CA GLY A 558 -1.93 -44.08 28.28
C GLY A 558 -1.32 -45.46 28.08
N PHE A 559 -1.29 -46.24 29.17
CA PHE A 559 -0.98 -47.66 29.15
C PHE A 559 -2.30 -48.44 29.19
N PRO A 560 -2.65 -49.20 28.14
CA PRO A 560 -3.84 -50.05 28.15
C PRO A 560 -3.81 -51.01 29.34
N ASN A 561 -4.92 -51.12 30.08
CA ASN A 561 -5.01 -51.89 31.32
C ASN A 561 -3.88 -51.53 32.31
N ARG A 562 -3.78 -50.24 32.63
CA ARG A 562 -2.71 -49.72 33.49
C ARG A 562 -2.61 -50.47 34.82
N TRP A 563 -1.39 -50.88 35.15
CA TRP A 563 -1.05 -51.46 36.44
C TRP A 563 -0.67 -50.38 37.47
N TYR A 564 -1.22 -50.50 38.68
CA TYR A 564 -1.03 -49.54 39.77
C TYR A 564 -0.31 -50.16 41.00
N GLY A 565 0.41 -51.27 40.80
CA GLY A 565 1.23 -51.89 41.86
C GLY A 565 0.59 -53.07 42.59
N SER A 566 -0.64 -53.45 42.28
CA SER A 566 -1.36 -54.58 42.91
C SER A 566 -0.77 -55.94 42.51
N ALA A 567 -0.84 -56.94 43.39
CA ALA A 567 -0.43 -58.31 43.04
C ALA A 567 -1.38 -58.92 41.98
N ILE A 568 -0.79 -59.42 40.90
CA ILE A 568 -1.44 -60.05 39.74
C ILE A 568 -0.73 -61.38 39.38
N PRO A 569 -0.64 -62.35 40.31
CA PRO A 569 0.27 -63.50 40.23
C PRO A 569 0.00 -64.47 39.06
N ASN A 570 -1.18 -64.38 38.42
CA ASN A 570 -1.56 -65.22 37.28
C ASN A 570 -1.64 -64.43 35.96
N GLN A 571 -1.19 -63.17 35.95
CA GLN A 571 -1.30 -62.28 34.80
C GLN A 571 0.08 -61.91 34.26
N THR A 572 0.12 -61.58 32.97
CA THR A 572 1.29 -61.02 32.30
C THR A 572 1.29 -59.50 32.41
N LEU A 573 2.35 -58.94 32.98
CA LEU A 573 2.63 -57.51 33.07
C LEU A 573 3.59 -57.09 31.95
N LEU A 574 3.18 -56.12 31.13
CA LEU A 574 4.02 -55.48 30.12
C LEU A 574 4.62 -54.18 30.69
N VAL A 575 5.94 -54.08 30.76
CA VAL A 575 6.65 -52.87 31.13
C VAL A 575 7.24 -52.23 29.88
N ASN A 576 6.95 -50.97 29.63
CA ASN A 576 7.50 -50.23 28.49
C ASN A 576 8.61 -49.30 28.96
N TYR A 577 9.75 -49.30 28.27
CA TYR A 577 10.78 -48.29 28.48
C TYR A 577 10.23 -46.89 28.20
N GLN A 578 10.81 -45.91 28.88
CA GLN A 578 10.47 -44.49 28.77
C GLN A 578 11.77 -43.69 28.90
N GLY A 579 11.92 -42.62 28.13
CA GLY A 579 13.14 -41.81 28.11
C GLY A 579 14.27 -42.41 27.27
N GLY A 580 15.51 -42.02 27.59
CA GLY A 580 16.72 -42.44 26.88
C GLY A 580 17.32 -43.75 27.40
N PHE A 581 18.48 -44.13 26.86
CA PHE A 581 19.21 -45.32 27.32
C PHE A 581 19.57 -45.23 28.81
N GLY A 582 19.95 -44.04 29.28
CA GLY A 582 20.28 -43.80 30.69
C GLY A 582 19.10 -44.08 31.62
N ASP A 583 17.90 -43.64 31.24
CA ASP A 583 16.67 -43.91 31.99
C ASP A 583 16.38 -45.41 32.04
N THR A 584 16.46 -46.12 30.91
CA THR A 584 16.31 -47.57 30.88
C THR A 584 17.29 -48.25 31.83
N LEU A 585 18.59 -47.99 31.67
CA LEU A 585 19.65 -48.61 32.48
C LEU A 585 19.54 -48.24 33.96
N HIS A 586 19.05 -47.04 34.29
CA HIS A 586 18.85 -46.62 35.66
C HIS A 586 17.65 -47.32 36.28
N PHE A 587 16.50 -47.39 35.61
CA PHE A 587 15.24 -47.84 36.21
C PHE A 587 14.93 -49.34 36.02
N ILE A 588 15.69 -50.09 35.21
CA ILE A 588 15.53 -51.56 35.12
C ILE A 588 15.70 -52.28 36.47
N ARG A 589 16.40 -51.66 37.42
CA ARG A 589 16.60 -52.16 38.80
C ARG A 589 15.30 -52.39 39.59
N TYR A 590 14.18 -51.83 39.13
CA TYR A 590 12.87 -52.05 39.72
C TYR A 590 12.15 -53.30 39.20
N LEU A 591 12.59 -53.86 38.07
CA LEU A 591 11.95 -55.02 37.45
C LEU A 591 11.96 -56.30 38.32
N PRO A 592 13.04 -56.64 39.04
CA PRO A 592 13.05 -57.80 39.95
C PRO A 592 12.00 -57.68 41.06
N ILE A 593 11.80 -56.46 41.60
CA ILE A 593 10.85 -56.19 42.69
C ILE A 593 9.41 -56.39 42.23
N ILE A 594 9.07 -55.91 41.03
CA ILE A 594 7.71 -56.06 40.50
C ILE A 594 7.45 -57.44 39.89
N ARG A 595 8.50 -58.19 39.55
CA ARG A 595 8.37 -59.57 39.07
C ARG A 595 7.66 -60.47 40.08
N GLU A 596 7.89 -60.26 41.37
CA GLU A 596 7.21 -60.96 42.47
C GLU A 596 5.70 -60.69 42.51
N ARG A 597 5.24 -59.62 41.85
CA ARG A 597 3.84 -59.20 41.82
C ARG A 597 3.09 -59.66 40.59
N CYS A 598 3.72 -60.34 39.63
CA CYS A 598 3.06 -60.82 38.41
C CYS A 598 3.45 -62.27 38.07
N GLY A 599 2.60 -62.97 37.31
CA GLY A 599 2.92 -64.33 36.85
C GLY A 599 4.03 -64.35 35.80
N LYS A 600 4.03 -63.34 34.93
CA LYS A 600 5.01 -63.15 33.85
C LYS A 600 5.27 -61.66 33.63
N LEU A 601 6.53 -61.27 33.47
CA LEU A 601 6.98 -59.92 33.15
C LEU A 601 7.60 -59.88 31.76
N ILE A 602 7.07 -59.03 30.90
CA ILE A 602 7.61 -58.72 29.58
C ILE A 602 8.12 -57.28 29.62
N PHE A 603 9.39 -57.08 29.30
CA PHE A 603 9.98 -55.74 29.20
C PHE A 603 10.21 -55.38 27.73
N VAL A 604 9.58 -54.29 27.30
CA VAL A 604 9.86 -53.66 26.02
C VAL A 604 10.99 -52.67 26.24
N CYS A 605 12.11 -52.81 25.53
CA CYS A 605 13.26 -51.91 25.60
C CYS A 605 13.73 -51.48 24.22
N GLN A 606 14.64 -50.51 24.17
CA GLN A 606 15.31 -50.14 22.94
C GLN A 606 16.10 -51.35 22.38
N PRO A 607 16.08 -51.60 21.06
CA PRO A 607 16.72 -52.78 20.46
C PRO A 607 18.22 -52.87 20.74
N GLU A 608 18.90 -51.73 20.85
CA GLU A 608 20.34 -51.64 21.16
C GLU A 608 20.67 -52.16 22.57
N LEU A 609 19.71 -52.11 23.49
CA LEU A 609 19.89 -52.58 24.86
C LEU A 609 19.49 -54.06 25.04
N ILE A 610 18.83 -54.68 24.07
CA ILE A 610 18.40 -56.09 24.18
C ILE A 610 19.57 -57.03 24.50
N PRO A 611 20.73 -57.00 23.80
CA PRO A 611 21.82 -57.93 24.09
C PRO A 611 22.35 -57.81 25.52
N LEU A 612 22.26 -56.62 26.13
CA LEU A 612 22.71 -56.35 27.49
C LEU A 612 21.66 -56.74 28.54
N ILE A 613 20.37 -56.57 28.23
CA ILE A 613 19.27 -56.81 29.17
C ILE A 613 18.73 -58.24 29.06
N ASN A 614 19.02 -58.96 27.98
CA ASN A 614 18.58 -60.34 27.81
C ASN A 614 19.22 -61.23 28.89
N GLY A 615 18.39 -61.87 29.72
CA GLY A 615 18.84 -62.62 30.90
C GLY A 615 18.93 -61.79 32.19
N PHE A 616 18.52 -60.51 32.18
CA PHE A 616 18.43 -59.69 33.38
C PHE A 616 17.45 -60.31 34.40
N PRO A 617 17.83 -60.41 35.69
CA PRO A 617 16.97 -60.99 36.71
C PRO A 617 15.59 -60.33 36.77
N GLY A 618 14.54 -61.13 36.87
CA GLY A 618 13.17 -60.63 37.01
C GLY A 618 12.45 -60.28 35.70
N ILE A 619 13.04 -60.58 34.54
CA ILE A 619 12.38 -60.42 33.23
C ILE A 619 12.23 -61.79 32.56
N ASP A 620 11.01 -62.16 32.17
CA ASP A 620 10.79 -63.42 31.45
C ASP A 620 10.98 -63.27 29.94
N ILE A 621 10.66 -62.09 29.37
CA ILE A 621 10.84 -61.77 27.95
C ILE A 621 11.32 -60.34 27.80
N VAL A 622 12.39 -60.13 27.03
CA VAL A 622 12.86 -58.82 26.56
C VAL A 622 12.55 -58.70 25.07
N THR A 623 11.99 -57.57 24.62
CA THR A 623 11.66 -57.34 23.21
C THR A 623 11.71 -55.85 22.84
N ASP A 624 11.85 -55.54 21.56
CA ASP A 624 11.71 -54.19 20.99
C ASP A 624 10.29 -53.88 20.52
N LYS A 625 9.39 -54.87 20.50
CA LYS A 625 8.05 -54.77 19.91
C LYS A 625 6.97 -55.15 20.90
N SER A 626 6.06 -54.20 21.15
CA SER A 626 4.90 -54.39 22.03
C SER A 626 3.71 -55.07 21.33
N ASP A 627 3.62 -55.00 20.00
CA ASP A 627 2.42 -55.41 19.24
C ASP A 627 2.18 -56.93 19.18
N ASN A 628 3.18 -57.75 19.46
CA ASN A 628 3.11 -59.22 19.34
C ASN A 628 3.01 -59.97 20.67
N VAL A 629 2.86 -59.25 21.79
CA VAL A 629 2.83 -59.84 23.13
C VAL A 629 1.45 -59.71 23.77
N LYS A 630 0.89 -60.84 24.23
CA LYS A 630 -0.36 -60.85 25.00
C LYS A 630 -0.06 -60.51 26.46
N TYR A 631 -0.69 -59.45 26.97
CA TYR A 631 -0.60 -59.02 28.36
C TYR A 631 -1.99 -58.71 28.93
N GLN A 632 -2.10 -58.68 30.26
CA GLN A 632 -3.34 -58.32 30.97
C GLN A 632 -3.22 -56.98 31.70
N ALA A 633 -2.00 -56.57 32.05
CA ALA A 633 -1.73 -55.26 32.63
C ALA A 633 -0.47 -54.64 32.02
N SER A 634 -0.38 -53.31 31.99
CA SER A 634 0.83 -52.63 31.50
C SER A 634 1.22 -51.38 32.30
N VAL A 635 2.51 -51.03 32.27
CA VAL A 635 3.06 -49.88 32.99
C VAL A 635 4.29 -49.31 32.28
N GLY A 636 4.58 -48.04 32.54
CA GLY A 636 5.83 -47.41 32.11
C GLY A 636 6.95 -47.62 33.14
N LEU A 637 8.19 -47.81 32.66
CA LEU A 637 9.34 -48.02 33.53
C LEU A 637 9.57 -46.86 34.51
N LEU A 638 9.36 -45.61 34.07
CA LEU A 638 9.53 -44.41 34.90
C LEU A 638 8.37 -44.16 35.88
N SER A 639 7.31 -44.98 35.84
CA SER A 639 6.26 -44.97 36.88
C SER A 639 6.58 -45.84 38.08
N LEU A 640 7.50 -46.78 37.94
CA LEU A 640 7.77 -47.76 38.99
C LEU A 640 8.19 -47.12 40.33
N PRO A 641 9.03 -46.07 40.37
CA PRO A 641 9.37 -45.41 41.63
C PRO A 641 8.16 -44.86 42.37
N GLY A 642 7.22 -44.24 41.65
CA GLY A 642 6.00 -43.71 42.24
C GLY A 642 5.04 -44.80 42.72
N ILE A 643 4.83 -45.83 41.89
CA ILE A 643 3.98 -46.99 42.23
C ILE A 643 4.51 -47.73 43.47
N LEU A 644 5.82 -47.85 43.58
CA LEU A 644 6.49 -48.51 44.71
C LEU A 644 6.74 -47.58 45.89
N LYS A 645 6.36 -46.30 45.79
CA LYS A 645 6.56 -45.26 46.81
C LYS A 645 8.02 -45.16 47.26
N THR A 646 8.93 -45.11 46.29
CA THR A 646 10.38 -45.04 46.54
C THR A 646 10.74 -43.84 47.42
N THR A 647 11.45 -44.12 48.50
CA THR A 647 12.17 -43.19 49.38
C THR A 647 13.67 -43.35 49.18
N LEU A 648 14.51 -42.47 49.76
CA LEU A 648 15.97 -42.58 49.64
C LEU A 648 16.49 -43.93 50.20
N GLU A 649 15.83 -44.45 51.23
CA GLU A 649 16.16 -45.70 51.90
C GLU A 649 15.71 -46.95 51.11
N THR A 650 14.71 -46.80 50.23
CA THR A 650 14.11 -47.91 49.48
C THR A 650 14.49 -47.91 47.99
N ILE A 651 15.42 -47.05 47.58
CA ILE A 651 15.99 -47.14 46.23
C ILE A 651 16.67 -48.51 46.09
N PRO A 652 16.43 -49.27 45.01
CA PRO A 652 17.14 -50.52 44.75
C PRO A 652 18.62 -50.22 44.45
N ALA A 653 19.43 -50.09 45.50
CA ALA A 653 20.79 -49.56 45.42
C ALA A 653 21.87 -50.64 45.34
N ASP A 654 21.48 -51.93 45.39
CA ASP A 654 22.43 -53.05 45.31
C ASP A 654 23.19 -53.03 43.98
N ILE A 655 24.52 -53.04 44.07
CA ILE A 655 25.43 -53.03 42.91
C ILE A 655 26.43 -54.19 42.96
N PRO A 656 26.83 -54.75 41.80
CA PRO A 656 26.29 -54.45 40.47
C PRO A 656 24.91 -55.10 40.26
N TYR A 657 23.92 -54.34 39.78
CA TYR A 657 22.62 -54.90 39.37
C TYR A 657 22.58 -55.26 37.88
N LEU A 658 23.55 -54.80 37.09
CA LEU A 658 23.70 -55.10 35.67
C LEU A 658 25.16 -55.47 35.39
N SER A 659 25.38 -56.54 34.64
CA SER A 659 26.71 -57.06 34.28
C SER A 659 26.81 -57.19 32.77
N ALA A 660 28.04 -57.12 32.24
CA ALA A 660 28.28 -57.47 30.86
C ALA A 660 27.89 -58.95 30.62
N PRO A 661 27.22 -59.29 29.50
CA PRO A 661 26.80 -60.64 29.18
C PRO A 661 27.96 -61.66 29.10
#